data_AF-A0A2C4H7I6-F1
#
_entry.id   AF-A0A2C4H7I6-F1
#
_cell.length_a   1.000
_cell.length_b   1.000
_cell.length_c   1.000
_cell.angle_alpha   90.00
_cell.angle_beta   90.00
_cell.angle_gamma   90.00
#
_symmetry.space_group_name_H-M   'P 1'
#
loop_
_entity.id
_entity.type
_entity.pdbx_description
1 polymer ?
#
loop_
_entity_poly.entity_id
_entity_poly.type
_entity_poly.pdbx_seq_one_letter_code
_entity_poly.pdbx_strand_id
1 'polypeptide(L)'
;MIIKKHPFCNLAKTVVALTMIIPTSQAISHTFAYAQENIANSQQQVAPFWNKNKDYPGESYVTYEGKIYHSVYWVNAGTLPTQQFSGWELYTGSEYIPDNSDPNDLFGEGITWPTHVFAPYVDNGMDPQNLLKYAQETNTSFFTLSFIVADKNGNPVWGGSHTPIGDGNLDDQIKQIRKIGGDVKVSFGGANAGNIPGLGADLAAAITDVNKLKDAYKSVINTLHLTHMDFDIEGVLVAHPESIERRSKAIALLQKELKAEGKDVKIGYTLPVMPYGLTNDGLNVIQSAIKHDVDLNSVNIMTMDYGQQTQQMGQAAIDAINSLHGQLTNLYKGTIKDSDIWKMIAVTPMIGKNDTQNETFTLNNAKELFQFAKEKGIGEISMWSVYRDKKATESWQIGQATGDASGLPDVDDGAFSKLFSAFNSSTEIDVIAPTAPSNLRSVSKTTTVELQWEASTDNIGVKEYEVYRDGKKVGTTKTTRYEDTGLQANTKYNYTIKATDAAGNKSKSSNEVSVTTKEENPEQIAPTAPTGLQASETTTNSVHLIWEESISNVGIKEYEIYRNGTKIATSPSTYYTDENLLASTEYRYMVKAIDTQGKVSVASNEIKIKTKDTPSSEYKAWDSYAAYKKGDRVEHQGKIYEAVQSYQGYGDSNWIFSLALWKVIK
;
A
#
# COMPACT_ATOMS: atom_id res chain seq x y z
N MET A 1 -9.08 83.82 23.86
CA MET A 1 -8.41 83.76 25.18
C MET A 1 -7.59 82.47 25.20
N ILE A 2 -6.25 82.60 25.16
CA ILE A 2 -5.20 81.61 25.56
C ILE A 2 -5.21 80.26 24.80
N ILE A 3 -4.47 80.09 23.69
CA ILE A 3 -3.03 79.71 23.53
C ILE A 3 -2.76 78.19 23.63
N LYS A 4 -2.30 77.61 22.49
CA LYS A 4 -1.26 76.57 22.23
C LYS A 4 -1.32 75.24 23.03
N LYS A 5 -0.96 74.06 22.54
CA LYS A 5 -0.05 73.58 21.47
C LYS A 5 -0.26 72.05 21.37
N HIS A 6 -0.18 71.47 20.17
CA HIS A 6 0.13 70.04 19.97
C HIS A 6 1.60 69.75 20.35
N PRO A 7 1.98 68.50 20.72
CA PRO A 7 2.37 67.49 19.73
C PRO A 7 2.04 66.00 20.04
N PHE A 8 2.13 65.21 18.97
CA PHE A 8 2.23 63.75 18.82
C PHE A 8 2.80 62.93 20.00
N CYS A 9 2.23 61.74 20.31
CA CYS A 9 2.72 60.43 19.83
C CYS A 9 1.96 59.22 20.47
N ASN A 10 1.56 58.29 19.59
CA ASN A 10 1.63 56.82 19.70
C ASN A 10 0.56 55.89 20.33
N LEU A 11 0.33 54.83 19.53
CA LEU A 11 -0.12 53.44 19.76
C LEU A 11 -1.62 53.07 19.79
N ALA A 12 -2.09 52.67 18.59
CA ALA A 12 -2.72 51.39 18.24
C ALA A 12 -3.63 50.66 19.25
N LYS A 13 -4.89 50.45 18.84
CA LYS A 13 -5.53 49.12 18.68
C LYS A 13 -6.91 49.29 18.02
N THR A 14 -7.03 48.81 16.79
CA THR A 14 -8.30 48.73 16.06
C THR A 14 -8.98 47.40 16.38
N VAL A 15 -10.17 47.45 16.95
CA VAL A 15 -11.11 46.32 17.02
C VAL A 15 -12.07 46.48 15.83
N VAL A 16 -12.10 45.51 14.92
CA VAL A 16 -13.15 45.40 13.90
C VAL A 16 -14.01 44.19 14.26
N ALA A 17 -15.27 44.47 14.61
CA ALA A 17 -16.31 43.46 14.71
C ALA A 17 -16.69 42.99 13.29
N LEU A 18 -16.61 41.67 13.05
CA LEU A 18 -17.12 41.06 11.82
C LEU A 18 -18.48 40.43 12.10
N THR A 19 -19.49 40.93 11.40
CA THR A 19 -20.87 40.46 11.44
C THR A 19 -20.98 39.10 10.71
N MET A 20 -21.73 38.16 11.30
CA MET A 20 -22.02 36.84 10.74
C MET A 20 -22.64 36.93 9.34
N ILE A 21 -22.03 36.23 8.37
CA ILE A 21 -22.60 35.92 7.07
C ILE A 21 -22.88 34.41 7.05
N ILE A 22 -24.13 34.06 6.72
CA ILE A 22 -24.64 32.69 6.51
C ILE A 22 -23.80 32.00 5.41
N PRO A 23 -23.33 30.75 5.56
CA PRO A 23 -22.47 30.15 4.56
C PRO A 23 -23.25 29.76 3.29
N THR A 24 -22.92 30.42 2.18
CA THR A 24 -23.27 30.02 0.82
C THR A 24 -22.33 28.91 0.34
N SER A 25 -22.81 28.10 -0.62
CA SER A 25 -22.24 26.86 -1.20
C SER A 25 -20.76 26.80 -1.59
N GLN A 26 -20.00 27.90 -1.48
CA GLN A 26 -18.58 27.99 -1.79
C GLN A 26 -17.66 27.40 -0.71
N ALA A 27 -18.09 27.36 0.56
CA ALA A 27 -17.28 26.80 1.64
C ALA A 27 -17.13 25.26 1.56
N ILE A 28 -18.14 24.58 1.00
CA ILE A 28 -18.17 23.11 0.87
C ILE A 28 -17.14 22.65 -0.16
N SER A 29 -17.02 23.33 -1.32
CA SER A 29 -16.03 22.94 -2.34
C SER A 29 -14.57 23.09 -1.86
N HIS A 30 -14.31 23.95 -0.87
CA HIS A 30 -12.96 24.15 -0.33
C HIS A 30 -12.51 23.04 0.63
N THR A 31 -13.42 22.41 1.39
CA THR A 31 -13.05 21.33 2.32
C THR A 31 -12.72 20.01 1.61
N PHE A 32 -13.41 19.67 0.51
CA PHE A 32 -13.10 18.47 -0.28
C PHE A 32 -11.81 18.58 -1.08
N ALA A 33 -11.57 19.73 -1.73
CA ALA A 33 -10.31 19.98 -2.43
C ALA A 33 -9.13 19.95 -1.45
N TYR A 34 -9.32 20.50 -0.24
CA TYR A 34 -8.34 20.43 0.85
C TYR A 34 -8.06 19.00 1.32
N ALA A 35 -9.07 18.13 1.37
CA ALA A 35 -8.87 16.74 1.75
C ALA A 35 -8.03 15.95 0.74
N GLN A 36 -8.36 16.07 -0.55
CA GLN A 36 -7.60 15.43 -1.63
C GLN A 36 -6.17 15.99 -1.76
N GLU A 37 -6.00 17.30 -1.54
CA GLU A 37 -4.69 17.96 -1.57
C GLU A 37 -3.79 17.53 -0.39
N ASN A 38 -4.34 17.31 0.81
CA ASN A 38 -3.57 16.83 1.97
C ASN A 38 -3.28 15.33 1.93
N ILE A 39 -4.17 14.52 1.35
CA ILE A 39 -3.93 13.11 1.04
C ILE A 39 -2.71 12.97 0.13
N ALA A 40 -2.59 13.82 -0.90
CA ALA A 40 -1.47 13.79 -1.84
C ALA A 40 -0.13 14.28 -1.24
N ASN A 41 -0.16 15.10 -0.19
CA ASN A 41 1.02 15.81 0.34
C ASN A 41 1.61 15.23 1.63
N SER A 42 0.94 14.29 2.31
CA SER A 42 1.40 13.77 3.61
C SER A 42 2.08 12.39 3.49
N GLN A 43 3.41 12.35 3.46
CA GLN A 43 4.17 11.09 3.60
C GLN A 43 4.43 10.69 5.06
N GLN A 44 4.10 11.55 6.01
CA GLN A 44 4.34 11.35 7.45
C GLN A 44 3.02 11.10 8.18
N GLN A 45 3.02 10.14 9.10
CA GLN A 45 1.88 9.79 9.95
C GLN A 45 1.84 10.69 11.19
N VAL A 46 0.66 10.92 11.75
CA VAL A 46 0.52 11.72 12.99
C VAL A 46 0.40 10.77 14.19
N ALA A 47 1.28 10.90 15.18
CA ALA A 47 1.19 10.12 16.41
C ALA A 47 0.06 10.69 17.32
N PRO A 48 -0.99 9.92 17.66
CA PRO A 48 -2.11 10.39 18.49
C PRO A 48 -1.68 10.76 19.92
N PHE A 49 -2.46 11.56 20.63
CA PHE A 49 -2.15 11.87 22.04
C PHE A 49 -2.16 10.61 22.92
N TRP A 50 -1.27 10.57 23.90
CA TRP A 50 -1.32 9.55 24.93
C TRP A 50 -2.63 9.69 25.74
N ASN A 51 -3.46 8.65 25.67
CA ASN A 51 -4.66 8.44 26.47
C ASN A 51 -4.34 7.58 27.70
N LYS A 52 -4.63 8.10 28.89
CA LYS A 52 -4.39 7.43 30.18
C LYS A 52 -5.25 6.18 30.42
N ASN A 53 -6.38 6.05 29.73
CA ASN A 53 -7.32 4.94 29.92
C ASN A 53 -7.00 3.75 29.01
N LYS A 54 -5.95 3.84 28.19
CA LYS A 54 -5.71 2.94 27.06
C LYS A 54 -4.46 2.08 27.25
N ASP A 55 -4.56 0.81 26.90
CA ASP A 55 -3.42 -0.09 26.69
C ASP A 55 -2.83 0.09 25.28
N TYR A 56 -1.52 -0.02 25.14
CA TYR A 56 -0.81 0.13 23.86
C TYR A 56 -0.03 -1.15 23.53
N PRO A 57 -0.36 -1.84 22.43
CA PRO A 57 0.47 -2.92 21.89
C PRO A 57 1.89 -2.43 21.58
N GLY A 58 2.85 -3.36 21.42
CA GLY A 58 4.16 -3.01 20.87
C GLY A 58 4.03 -2.38 19.48
N GLU A 59 4.97 -1.49 19.14
CA GLU A 59 4.98 -0.68 17.91
C GLU A 59 3.85 0.36 17.80
N SER A 60 3.29 0.78 18.93
CA SER A 60 2.36 1.94 18.99
C SER A 60 3.14 3.24 19.10
N TYR A 61 2.63 4.31 18.48
CA TYR A 61 3.23 5.65 18.52
C TYR A 61 2.27 6.63 19.18
N VAL A 62 2.74 7.44 20.14
CA VAL A 62 1.94 8.46 20.82
C VAL A 62 2.67 9.79 20.97
N THR A 63 1.93 10.88 21.00
CA THR A 63 2.39 12.21 21.35
C THR A 63 2.14 12.47 22.84
N TYR A 64 3.18 12.83 23.56
CA TYR A 64 3.10 13.25 24.96
C TYR A 64 4.08 14.40 25.19
N GLU A 65 3.59 15.51 25.76
CA GLU A 65 4.37 16.74 25.99
C GLU A 65 5.10 17.25 24.72
N GLY A 66 4.45 17.15 23.55
CA GLY A 66 4.97 17.61 22.26
C GLY A 66 6.08 16.73 21.67
N LYS A 67 6.32 15.54 22.23
CA LYS A 67 7.29 14.56 21.74
C LYS A 67 6.59 13.26 21.38
N ILE A 68 7.19 12.51 20.45
CA ILE A 68 6.69 11.20 20.06
C ILE A 68 7.38 10.13 20.87
N TYR A 69 6.61 9.17 21.36
CA TYR A 69 7.08 7.97 22.02
C TYR A 69 6.59 6.76 21.23
N HIS A 70 7.46 5.76 21.08
CA HIS A 70 7.11 4.47 20.51
C HIS A 70 7.15 3.39 21.60
N SER A 71 6.14 2.52 21.64
CA SER A 71 6.13 1.40 22.57
C SER A 71 6.96 0.25 22.00
N VAL A 72 7.96 -0.21 22.75
CA VAL A 72 8.80 -1.35 22.34
C VAL A 72 8.10 -2.68 22.65
N TYR A 73 7.24 -2.67 23.66
CA TYR A 73 6.43 -3.79 24.11
C TYR A 73 5.03 -3.31 24.49
N TRP A 74 4.18 -4.22 24.96
CA TRP A 74 2.88 -3.87 25.51
C TRP A 74 3.02 -2.90 26.71
N VAL A 75 2.26 -1.82 26.69
CA VAL A 75 2.18 -0.81 27.77
C VAL A 75 0.75 -0.80 28.32
N ASN A 76 0.61 -0.92 29.63
CA ASN A 76 -0.69 -0.87 30.29
C ASN A 76 -1.20 0.57 30.47
N ALA A 77 -2.52 0.73 30.50
CA ALA A 77 -3.23 1.96 30.81
C ALA A 77 -2.68 2.63 32.07
N GLY A 78 -2.61 3.97 32.01
CA GLY A 78 -2.08 4.81 33.08
C GLY A 78 -0.55 4.93 33.13
N THR A 79 0.20 4.11 32.37
CA THR A 79 1.67 4.18 32.33
C THR A 79 2.13 5.38 31.50
N LEU A 80 2.78 6.35 32.13
CA LEU A 80 3.21 7.59 31.47
C LEU A 80 4.39 7.34 30.50
N PRO A 81 4.44 8.01 29.34
CA PRO A 81 5.57 7.90 28.42
C PRO A 81 6.92 8.31 29.02
N THR A 82 6.92 9.22 30.00
CA THR A 82 8.12 9.69 30.70
C THR A 82 8.51 8.84 31.90
N GLN A 83 7.70 7.84 32.29
CA GLN A 83 7.98 6.99 33.44
C GLN A 83 9.16 6.05 33.16
N GLN A 84 9.99 5.82 34.17
CA GLN A 84 11.12 4.89 34.04
C GLN A 84 10.61 3.45 33.93
N PHE A 85 11.17 2.66 33.00
CA PHE A 85 10.73 1.29 32.67
C PHE A 85 9.27 1.21 32.20
N SER A 86 8.78 2.26 31.55
CA SER A 86 7.39 2.35 31.08
C SER A 86 7.07 1.50 29.86
N GLY A 87 8.09 0.96 29.18
CA GLY A 87 7.95 0.32 27.86
C GLY A 87 7.88 1.31 26.70
N TRP A 88 7.90 2.62 26.98
CA TRP A 88 8.02 3.69 25.99
C TRP A 88 9.47 4.09 25.76
N GLU A 89 9.81 4.33 24.50
CA GLU A 89 11.06 4.93 24.07
C GLU A 89 10.77 6.21 23.28
N LEU A 90 11.67 7.20 23.35
CA LEU A 90 11.53 8.44 22.60
C LEU A 90 11.77 8.15 21.12
N TYR A 91 10.78 8.38 20.27
CA TYR A 91 10.91 8.20 18.83
C TYR A 91 11.61 9.42 18.20
N THR A 92 12.61 9.15 17.37
CA THR A 92 13.43 10.18 16.70
C THR A 92 13.45 10.04 15.18
N GLY A 93 12.68 9.10 14.62
CA GLY A 93 12.55 8.92 13.19
C GLY A 93 11.70 10.00 12.53
N SER A 94 11.65 9.96 11.20
CA SER A 94 10.94 10.97 10.39
C SER A 94 9.61 10.48 9.83
N GLU A 95 9.19 9.24 10.12
CA GLU A 95 7.93 8.69 9.61
C GLU A 95 6.72 9.25 10.36
N TYR A 96 6.90 9.64 11.62
CA TYR A 96 5.85 10.22 12.46
C TYR A 96 6.13 11.67 12.84
N ILE A 97 5.07 12.47 12.91
CA ILE A 97 5.07 13.84 13.46
C ILE A 97 4.15 13.93 14.69
N PRO A 98 4.50 14.76 15.70
CA PRO A 98 3.69 14.90 16.90
C PRO A 98 2.35 15.56 16.59
N ASP A 99 1.30 15.11 17.27
CA ASP A 99 0.02 15.82 17.30
C ASP A 99 0.15 17.11 18.15
N ASN A 100 0.16 18.27 17.48
CA ASN A 100 0.24 19.58 18.13
C ASN A 100 -1.13 20.27 18.33
N SER A 101 -2.24 19.53 18.19
CA SER A 101 -3.59 20.07 18.44
C SER A 101 -3.96 20.08 19.93
N ASP A 102 -5.17 20.51 20.30
CA ASP A 102 -5.58 20.55 21.72
C ASP A 102 -5.53 19.12 22.31
N PRO A 103 -4.76 18.88 23.38
CA PRO A 103 -4.68 17.57 24.04
C PRO A 103 -6.00 17.12 24.69
N ASN A 104 -6.97 18.02 24.86
CA ASN A 104 -8.31 17.69 25.33
C ASN A 104 -9.30 17.36 24.19
N ASP A 105 -8.96 17.72 22.95
CA ASP A 105 -9.73 17.33 21.77
C ASP A 105 -9.21 15.98 21.26
N LEU A 106 -9.83 14.88 21.70
CA LEU A 106 -9.36 13.54 21.34
C LEU A 106 -9.83 13.07 19.97
N PHE A 107 -10.89 13.68 19.41
CA PHE A 107 -11.60 13.15 18.24
C PHE A 107 -11.71 14.13 17.07
N GLY A 108 -11.39 15.42 17.25
CA GLY A 108 -11.70 16.46 16.28
C GLY A 108 -13.20 16.73 16.18
N GLU A 109 -13.58 17.71 15.36
CA GLU A 109 -14.99 18.02 15.08
C GLU A 109 -15.46 17.33 13.81
N GLY A 110 -16.66 16.72 13.88
CA GLY A 110 -17.32 16.18 12.69
C GLY A 110 -17.72 17.29 11.72
N ILE A 111 -17.81 16.94 10.43
CA ILE A 111 -18.10 17.90 9.36
C ILE A 111 -19.41 17.57 8.66
N THR A 112 -19.90 18.51 7.86
CA THR A 112 -20.99 18.24 6.92
C THR A 112 -20.44 17.45 5.73
N TRP A 113 -21.13 16.36 5.39
CA TRP A 113 -20.76 15.45 4.31
C TRP A 113 -21.21 15.99 2.94
N PRO A 114 -20.59 15.55 1.83
CA PRO A 114 -21.06 15.96 0.51
C PRO A 114 -22.41 15.30 0.20
N THR A 115 -23.11 15.82 -0.79
CA THR A 115 -24.38 15.23 -1.24
C THR A 115 -24.23 13.86 -1.92
N HIS A 116 -23.03 13.56 -2.44
CA HIS A 116 -22.66 12.27 -3.00
C HIS A 116 -21.38 11.81 -2.30
N VAL A 117 -21.46 10.71 -1.57
CA VAL A 117 -20.37 10.28 -0.68
C VAL A 117 -20.04 8.80 -0.83
N PHE A 118 -18.76 8.46 -0.76
CA PHE A 118 -18.26 7.12 -0.57
C PHE A 118 -17.76 6.95 0.86
N ALA A 119 -18.40 6.06 1.62
CA ALA A 119 -18.09 5.81 3.02
C ALA A 119 -18.08 4.30 3.36
N PRO A 120 -17.00 3.56 3.02
CA PRO A 120 -16.93 2.11 3.21
C PRO A 120 -16.97 1.70 4.69
N TYR A 121 -17.45 0.49 4.96
CA TYR A 121 -17.47 -0.07 6.31
C TYR A 121 -16.06 -0.45 6.77
N VAL A 122 -15.77 -0.13 8.03
CA VAL A 122 -14.58 -0.56 8.77
C VAL A 122 -15.03 -1.57 9.83
N ASP A 123 -14.61 -2.82 9.68
CA ASP A 123 -14.89 -3.88 10.65
C ASP A 123 -13.98 -3.74 11.88
N ASN A 124 -14.58 -3.41 13.02
CA ASN A 124 -13.92 -3.27 14.32
C ASN A 124 -13.49 -4.60 14.95
N GLY A 125 -14.09 -5.72 14.54
CA GLY A 125 -13.70 -7.05 15.02
C GLY A 125 -12.32 -7.51 14.54
N MET A 126 -11.71 -6.76 13.61
CA MET A 126 -10.41 -7.05 13.04
C MET A 126 -9.33 -6.09 13.57
N ASP A 127 -8.06 -6.53 13.53
CA ASP A 127 -6.90 -5.75 13.99
C ASP A 127 -6.92 -4.34 13.39
N PRO A 128 -6.89 -3.25 14.19
CA PRO A 128 -7.10 -1.89 13.72
C PRO A 128 -6.16 -1.52 12.57
N GLN A 129 -6.76 -1.39 11.38
CA GLN A 129 -6.09 -0.79 10.23
C GLN A 129 -5.71 0.64 10.55
N ASN A 130 -4.59 1.08 9.98
CA ASN A 130 -4.25 2.48 9.91
C ASN A 130 -5.14 3.14 8.83
N LEU A 131 -6.28 3.66 9.25
CA LEU A 131 -7.27 4.32 8.39
C LEU A 131 -6.69 5.53 7.68
N LEU A 132 -5.75 6.26 8.30
CA LEU A 132 -5.06 7.37 7.64
C LEU A 132 -4.24 6.87 6.44
N LYS A 133 -3.46 5.80 6.62
CA LYS A 133 -2.71 5.17 5.52
C LYS A 133 -3.66 4.67 4.43
N TYR A 134 -4.74 3.98 4.81
CA TYR A 134 -5.73 3.50 3.85
C TYR A 134 -6.38 4.66 3.07
N ALA A 135 -6.76 5.73 3.77
CA ALA A 135 -7.29 6.96 3.17
C ALA A 135 -6.32 7.55 2.15
N GLN A 136 -5.02 7.61 2.48
CA GLN A 136 -3.98 8.10 1.58
C GLN A 136 -3.79 7.23 0.34
N GLU A 137 -3.78 5.90 0.51
CA GLU A 137 -3.53 4.94 -0.58
C GLU A 137 -4.72 4.78 -1.54
N THR A 138 -5.93 5.08 -1.07
CA THR A 138 -7.18 4.87 -1.82
C THR A 138 -7.95 6.14 -2.14
N ASN A 139 -7.48 7.29 -1.64
CA ASN A 139 -8.16 8.58 -1.69
C ASN A 139 -9.54 8.58 -1.00
N THR A 140 -9.73 7.71 -0.01
CA THR A 140 -10.98 7.59 0.76
C THR A 140 -10.99 8.59 1.91
N SER A 141 -12.01 9.43 2.00
CA SER A 141 -12.09 10.49 3.03
C SER A 141 -13.16 10.24 4.09
N PHE A 142 -14.17 9.40 3.79
CA PHE A 142 -15.29 9.15 4.70
C PHE A 142 -15.35 7.66 5.03
N PHE A 143 -15.75 7.32 6.24
CA PHE A 143 -15.80 5.92 6.70
C PHE A 143 -17.05 5.65 7.53
N THR A 144 -17.50 4.40 7.48
CA THR A 144 -18.56 3.87 8.35
C THR A 144 -17.93 2.93 9.37
N LEU A 145 -17.80 3.38 10.62
CA LEU A 145 -17.21 2.56 11.68
C LEU A 145 -18.27 1.59 12.24
N SER A 146 -17.98 0.29 12.20
CA SER A 146 -18.94 -0.76 12.53
C SER A 146 -18.38 -1.70 13.59
N PHE A 147 -19.10 -2.15 14.60
CA PHE A 147 -20.47 -1.76 15.00
C PHE A 147 -20.49 -1.33 16.46
N ILE A 148 -21.46 -0.50 16.82
CA ILE A 148 -21.83 -0.27 18.23
C ILE A 148 -22.96 -1.21 18.63
N VAL A 149 -22.74 -1.88 19.77
CA VAL A 149 -23.67 -2.79 20.44
C VAL A 149 -23.72 -2.48 21.95
N ALA A 150 -24.53 -3.22 22.69
CA ALA A 150 -24.65 -3.12 24.14
C ALA A 150 -23.62 -3.99 24.88
N ASP A 151 -23.09 -3.47 25.98
CA ASP A 151 -22.52 -4.32 27.03
C ASP A 151 -23.63 -5.01 27.85
N LYS A 152 -23.24 -5.85 28.81
CA LYS A 152 -24.17 -6.54 29.72
C LYS A 152 -25.08 -5.61 30.54
N ASN A 153 -24.75 -4.32 30.66
CA ASN A 153 -25.49 -3.31 31.40
C ASN A 153 -26.32 -2.40 30.48
N GLY A 154 -26.25 -2.59 29.17
CA GLY A 154 -26.90 -1.73 28.18
C GLY A 154 -26.10 -0.48 27.80
N ASN A 155 -24.82 -0.38 28.14
CA ASN A 155 -23.97 0.74 27.69
C ASN A 155 -23.48 0.51 26.25
N PRO A 156 -23.34 1.57 25.44
CA PRO A 156 -22.69 1.48 24.12
C PRO A 156 -21.23 1.02 24.23
N VAL A 157 -20.88 -0.01 23.47
CA VAL A 157 -19.52 -0.51 23.30
C VAL A 157 -19.28 -0.88 21.84
N TRP A 158 -18.01 -0.88 21.46
CA TRP A 158 -17.56 -1.44 20.19
C TRP A 158 -17.80 -2.96 20.15
N GLY A 159 -18.49 -3.48 19.14
CA GLY A 159 -18.97 -4.88 19.13
C GLY A 159 -17.89 -5.94 18.99
N GLY A 160 -16.77 -5.63 18.33
CA GLY A 160 -15.65 -6.56 18.18
C GLY A 160 -14.83 -6.73 19.46
N SER A 161 -14.47 -5.61 20.10
CA SER A 161 -13.63 -5.57 21.29
C SER A 161 -14.40 -5.53 22.61
N HIS A 162 -15.69 -5.21 22.57
CA HIS A 162 -16.52 -4.83 23.72
C HIS A 162 -15.93 -3.71 24.59
N THR A 163 -15.08 -2.86 23.99
CA THR A 163 -14.50 -1.71 24.68
C THR A 163 -15.48 -0.54 24.71
N PRO A 164 -15.49 0.25 25.81
CA PRO A 164 -16.23 1.52 25.85
C PRO A 164 -15.86 2.45 24.69
N ILE A 165 -16.84 3.22 24.24
CA ILE A 165 -16.62 4.26 23.23
C ILE A 165 -15.75 5.37 23.83
N GLY A 166 -14.67 5.73 23.13
CA GLY A 166 -13.70 6.73 23.57
C GLY A 166 -12.45 6.15 24.26
N ASP A 167 -12.39 4.83 24.44
CA ASP A 167 -11.24 4.11 25.02
C ASP A 167 -10.67 3.05 24.05
N GLY A 168 -11.06 3.06 22.76
CA GLY A 168 -10.69 2.06 21.75
C GLY A 168 -9.71 2.54 20.67
N ASN A 169 -9.07 1.59 19.97
CA ASN A 169 -8.08 1.88 18.91
C ASN A 169 -8.63 2.62 17.69
N LEU A 170 -9.91 2.45 17.36
CA LEU A 170 -10.54 3.17 16.24
C LEU A 170 -10.84 4.63 16.60
N ASP A 171 -11.08 4.93 17.87
CA ASP A 171 -11.44 6.27 18.32
C ASP A 171 -10.28 7.25 18.06
N ASP A 172 -9.03 6.81 18.26
CA ASP A 172 -7.81 7.61 17.99
C ASP A 172 -7.59 7.95 16.51
N GLN A 173 -8.22 7.19 15.60
CA GLN A 173 -8.04 7.37 14.16
C GLN A 173 -9.04 8.37 13.57
N ILE A 174 -10.17 8.59 14.25
CA ILE A 174 -11.21 9.56 13.83
C ILE A 174 -10.60 10.95 13.67
N LYS A 175 -9.80 11.37 14.64
CA LYS A 175 -9.13 12.68 14.61
C LYS A 175 -8.16 12.80 13.44
N GLN A 176 -7.47 11.71 13.08
CA GLN A 176 -6.52 11.71 11.97
C GLN A 176 -7.25 11.87 10.63
N ILE A 177 -8.37 11.18 10.45
CA ILE A 177 -9.24 11.34 9.27
C ILE A 177 -9.79 12.76 9.19
N ARG A 178 -10.28 13.33 10.28
CA ARG A 178 -10.78 14.72 10.32
C ARG A 178 -9.72 15.76 10.00
N LYS A 179 -8.47 15.54 10.43
CA LYS A 179 -7.34 16.43 10.11
C LYS A 179 -7.04 16.52 8.62
N ILE A 180 -7.22 15.44 7.88
CA ILE A 180 -7.08 15.43 6.43
C ILE A 180 -8.40 15.83 5.72
N GLY A 181 -9.35 16.46 6.42
CA GLY A 181 -10.60 16.95 5.84
C GLY A 181 -11.66 15.87 5.59
N GLY A 182 -11.44 14.64 6.07
CA GLY A 182 -12.41 13.55 6.05
C GLY A 182 -13.33 13.55 7.26
N ASP A 183 -14.15 12.50 7.41
CA ASP A 183 -14.98 12.28 8.60
C ASP A 183 -15.43 10.83 8.75
N VAL A 184 -16.13 10.52 9.84
CA VAL A 184 -16.70 9.20 10.09
C VAL A 184 -18.17 9.27 10.47
N LYS A 185 -18.92 8.24 10.07
CA LYS A 185 -20.20 7.89 10.69
C LYS A 185 -20.04 6.59 11.46
N VAL A 186 -20.95 6.33 12.39
CA VAL A 186 -20.93 5.10 13.19
C VAL A 186 -22.20 4.30 12.95
N SER A 187 -22.01 3.00 12.71
CA SER A 187 -23.09 2.04 12.51
C SER A 187 -23.41 1.27 13.79
N PHE A 188 -24.69 1.16 14.12
CA PHE A 188 -25.22 0.43 15.28
C PHE A 188 -25.87 -0.88 14.81
N GLY A 189 -25.59 -2.00 15.47
CA GLY A 189 -26.18 -3.30 15.13
C GLY A 189 -25.20 -4.22 14.38
N GLY A 190 -25.57 -4.62 13.17
CA GLY A 190 -24.86 -5.61 12.34
C GLY A 190 -25.26 -7.06 12.63
N ALA A 191 -24.76 -7.98 11.80
CA ALA A 191 -25.19 -9.40 11.73
C ALA A 191 -25.17 -10.15 13.05
N ASN A 192 -24.22 -9.82 13.91
CA ASN A 192 -24.00 -10.49 15.18
C ASN A 192 -24.78 -9.86 16.34
N ALA A 193 -25.51 -8.75 16.12
CA ALA A 193 -26.23 -8.07 17.17
C ALA A 193 -27.46 -8.89 17.63
N GLY A 194 -27.45 -9.29 18.90
CA GLY A 194 -28.55 -10.06 19.49
C GLY A 194 -29.81 -9.24 19.73
N ASN A 195 -30.99 -9.88 19.65
CA ASN A 195 -32.28 -9.30 20.03
C ASN A 195 -32.66 -9.54 21.50
N ILE A 196 -31.81 -10.22 22.26
CA ILE A 196 -32.00 -10.49 23.69
C ILE A 196 -31.00 -9.60 24.47
N PRO A 197 -31.42 -8.90 25.53
CA PRO A 197 -30.52 -8.11 26.36
C PRO A 197 -29.31 -8.92 26.85
N GLY A 198 -28.11 -8.39 26.62
CA GLY A 198 -26.86 -9.05 26.96
C GLY A 198 -25.66 -8.41 26.25
N LEU A 199 -24.47 -8.94 26.52
CA LEU A 199 -23.26 -8.52 25.82
C LEU A 199 -23.40 -8.80 24.32
N GLY A 200 -23.19 -7.78 23.49
CA GLY A 200 -23.32 -7.88 22.03
C GLY A 200 -24.75 -7.72 21.52
N ALA A 201 -25.73 -7.43 22.38
CA ALA A 201 -27.09 -7.15 21.94
C ALA A 201 -27.17 -5.79 21.21
N ASP A 202 -28.12 -5.66 20.29
CA ASP A 202 -28.47 -4.34 19.76
C ASP A 202 -28.95 -3.42 20.90
N LEU A 203 -28.60 -2.13 20.86
CA LEU A 203 -28.96 -1.19 21.93
C LEU A 203 -30.47 -1.06 22.12
N ALA A 204 -31.26 -1.08 21.03
CA ALA A 204 -32.71 -0.99 21.15
C ALA A 204 -33.32 -2.30 21.65
N ALA A 205 -32.65 -3.44 21.49
CA ALA A 205 -33.04 -4.69 22.13
C ALA A 205 -32.65 -4.72 23.62
N ALA A 206 -31.46 -4.24 23.98
CA ALA A 206 -30.92 -4.25 25.34
C ALA A 206 -31.57 -3.21 26.26
N ILE A 207 -31.85 -2.01 25.77
CA ILE A 207 -32.39 -0.90 26.55
C ILE A 207 -33.88 -0.74 26.25
N THR A 208 -34.72 -1.17 27.19
CA THR A 208 -36.18 -1.19 26.96
C THR A 208 -36.88 0.15 27.21
N ASP A 209 -36.22 1.07 27.92
CA ASP A 209 -36.68 2.44 28.17
C ASP A 209 -36.25 3.38 27.02
N VAL A 210 -37.22 4.06 26.41
CA VAL A 210 -36.99 4.92 25.24
C VAL A 210 -36.05 6.10 25.55
N ASN A 211 -36.15 6.71 26.74
CA ASN A 211 -35.31 7.86 27.09
C ASN A 211 -33.87 7.41 27.36
N LYS A 212 -33.69 6.28 28.06
CA LYS A 212 -32.35 5.70 28.25
C LYS A 212 -31.70 5.30 26.93
N LEU A 213 -32.47 4.76 25.99
CA LEU A 213 -31.96 4.42 24.66
C LEU A 213 -31.53 5.69 23.90
N LYS A 214 -32.36 6.74 23.93
CA LYS A 214 -32.06 8.05 23.36
C LYS A 214 -30.78 8.65 23.99
N ASP A 215 -30.63 8.57 25.32
CA ASP A 215 -29.44 9.04 26.02
C ASP A 215 -28.18 8.23 25.65
N ALA A 216 -28.31 6.91 25.45
CA ALA A 216 -27.22 6.05 24.98
C ALA A 216 -26.78 6.38 23.55
N TYR A 217 -27.72 6.69 22.64
CA TYR A 217 -27.36 7.21 21.32
C TYR A 217 -26.69 8.58 21.40
N LYS A 218 -27.22 9.48 22.23
CA LYS A 218 -26.65 10.81 22.45
C LYS A 218 -25.24 10.75 23.03
N SER A 219 -24.94 9.80 23.92
CA SER A 219 -23.60 9.66 24.49
C SER A 219 -22.59 9.33 23.40
N VAL A 220 -22.91 8.48 22.43
CA VAL A 220 -22.00 8.20 21.29
C VAL A 220 -21.76 9.46 20.45
N ILE A 221 -22.83 10.20 20.11
CA ILE A 221 -22.70 11.46 19.35
C ILE A 221 -21.77 12.43 20.07
N ASN A 222 -21.97 12.61 21.38
CA ASN A 222 -21.20 13.55 22.17
C ASN A 222 -19.77 13.09 22.40
N THR A 223 -19.52 11.79 22.56
CA THR A 223 -18.15 11.28 22.72
C THR A 223 -17.36 11.43 21.44
N LEU A 224 -17.93 11.07 20.28
CA LEU A 224 -17.19 11.03 19.01
C LEU A 224 -17.42 12.26 18.11
N HIS A 225 -18.16 13.26 18.59
CA HIS A 225 -18.55 14.47 17.85
C HIS A 225 -19.20 14.15 16.48
N LEU A 226 -20.14 13.20 16.45
CA LEU A 226 -20.72 12.71 15.21
C LEU A 226 -21.70 13.70 14.57
N THR A 227 -21.66 13.78 13.25
CA THR A 227 -22.66 14.45 12.40
C THR A 227 -23.56 13.45 11.68
N HIS A 228 -23.19 12.16 11.65
CA HIS A 228 -23.89 11.09 10.94
C HIS A 228 -23.93 9.82 11.79
N MET A 229 -25.08 9.14 11.77
CA MET A 229 -25.30 7.84 12.40
C MET A 229 -25.96 6.89 11.40
N ASP A 230 -25.59 5.62 11.48
CA ASP A 230 -26.17 4.54 10.70
C ASP A 230 -26.73 3.45 11.64
N PHE A 231 -27.85 2.86 11.28
CA PHE A 231 -28.47 1.76 12.02
C PHE A 231 -28.58 0.56 11.11
N ASP A 232 -27.67 -0.40 11.28
CA ASP A 232 -27.62 -1.64 10.52
C ASP A 232 -28.48 -2.70 11.20
N ILE A 233 -29.70 -2.85 10.68
CA ILE A 233 -30.76 -3.67 11.27
C ILE A 233 -30.99 -4.90 10.40
N GLU A 234 -30.46 -6.02 10.86
CA GLU A 234 -30.44 -7.26 10.10
C GLU A 234 -30.73 -8.50 10.96
N GLY A 235 -30.65 -9.68 10.36
CA GLY A 235 -30.95 -10.94 11.02
C GLY A 235 -32.31 -10.94 11.72
N VAL A 236 -32.34 -11.36 12.98
CA VAL A 236 -33.58 -11.39 13.78
C VAL A 236 -34.13 -10.00 14.14
N LEU A 237 -33.31 -8.95 14.08
CA LEU A 237 -33.70 -7.60 14.50
C LEU A 237 -34.61 -6.91 13.48
N VAL A 238 -34.44 -7.20 12.18
CA VAL A 238 -35.28 -6.61 11.12
C VAL A 238 -36.75 -7.03 11.23
N ALA A 239 -37.01 -8.16 11.87
CA ALA A 239 -38.34 -8.71 12.10
C ALA A 239 -38.79 -8.60 13.57
N HIS A 240 -38.13 -7.78 14.40
CA HIS A 240 -38.42 -7.65 15.83
C HIS A 240 -39.19 -6.34 16.16
N PRO A 241 -40.53 -6.36 16.25
CA PRO A 241 -41.35 -5.15 16.25
C PRO A 241 -41.07 -4.21 17.43
N GLU A 242 -40.76 -4.75 18.61
CA GLU A 242 -40.56 -3.98 19.82
C GLU A 242 -39.29 -3.12 19.75
N SER A 243 -38.20 -3.65 19.19
CA SER A 243 -36.96 -2.88 19.05
C SER A 243 -37.09 -1.84 17.92
N ILE A 244 -37.79 -2.17 16.83
CA ILE A 244 -38.06 -1.25 15.71
C ILE A 244 -38.83 -0.01 16.18
N GLU A 245 -39.98 -0.22 16.85
CA GLU A 245 -40.82 0.86 17.36
C GLU A 245 -40.08 1.68 18.43
N ARG A 246 -39.32 1.02 19.31
CA ARG A 246 -38.55 1.69 20.37
C ARG A 246 -37.43 2.55 19.80
N ARG A 247 -36.68 2.03 18.83
CA ARG A 247 -35.59 2.75 18.15
C ARG A 247 -36.12 3.99 17.46
N SER A 248 -37.23 3.87 16.72
CA SER A 248 -37.83 4.99 16.01
C SER A 248 -38.24 6.12 16.97
N LYS A 249 -38.88 5.79 18.09
CA LYS A 249 -39.23 6.77 19.15
C LYS A 249 -38.00 7.43 19.76
N ALA A 250 -36.97 6.65 20.08
CA ALA A 250 -35.75 7.18 20.68
C ALA A 250 -35.02 8.13 19.72
N ILE A 251 -34.91 7.78 18.44
CA ILE A 251 -34.29 8.63 17.41
C ILE A 251 -35.09 9.92 17.21
N ALA A 252 -36.42 9.87 17.14
CA ALA A 252 -37.25 11.06 16.98
C ALA A 252 -37.07 12.05 18.16
N LEU A 253 -37.04 11.53 19.39
CA LEU A 253 -36.74 12.34 20.59
C LEU A 253 -35.32 12.93 20.54
N LEU A 254 -34.35 12.12 20.12
CA LEU A 254 -32.95 12.54 20.00
C LEU A 254 -32.80 13.67 18.98
N GLN A 255 -33.38 13.54 17.80
CA GLN A 255 -33.34 14.57 16.76
C GLN A 255 -34.00 15.88 17.22
N LYS A 256 -35.12 15.79 17.95
CA LYS A 256 -35.75 16.99 18.54
C LYS A 256 -34.84 17.67 19.55
N GLU A 257 -34.18 16.90 20.41
CA GLU A 257 -33.24 17.41 21.42
C GLU A 257 -32.00 18.05 20.77
N LEU A 258 -31.38 17.36 19.79
CA LEU A 258 -30.22 17.87 19.06
C LEU A 258 -30.54 19.14 18.26
N LYS A 259 -31.70 19.20 17.60
CA LYS A 259 -32.16 20.41 16.90
C LYS A 259 -32.32 21.59 17.85
N ALA A 260 -32.81 21.37 19.07
CA ALA A 260 -32.89 22.40 20.10
C ALA A 260 -31.50 22.88 20.60
N GLU A 261 -30.49 22.02 20.51
CA GLU A 261 -29.08 22.35 20.77
C GLU A 261 -28.36 22.97 19.57
N GLY A 262 -29.04 23.15 18.43
CA GLY A 262 -28.44 23.65 17.19
C GLY A 262 -27.57 22.63 16.46
N LYS A 263 -27.69 21.34 16.78
CA LYS A 263 -26.99 20.23 16.13
C LYS A 263 -27.91 19.55 15.11
N ASP A 264 -27.36 19.26 13.94
CA ASP A 264 -28.05 18.54 12.86
C ASP A 264 -27.30 17.23 12.57
N VAL A 265 -27.77 16.14 13.17
CA VAL A 265 -27.17 14.80 13.01
C VAL A 265 -28.03 13.99 12.04
N LYS A 266 -27.40 13.52 10.97
CA LYS A 266 -28.04 12.73 9.91
C LYS A 266 -28.19 11.28 10.33
N ILE A 267 -29.36 10.71 10.05
CA ILE A 267 -29.72 9.35 10.43
C ILE A 267 -29.94 8.50 9.18
N GLY A 268 -29.23 7.38 9.09
CA GLY A 268 -29.40 6.35 8.06
C GLY A 268 -29.85 5.02 8.64
N TYR A 269 -30.53 4.21 7.83
CA TYR A 269 -30.76 2.80 8.09
C TYR A 269 -30.05 1.95 7.05
N THR A 270 -29.28 0.95 7.49
CA THR A 270 -28.73 -0.10 6.65
C THR A 270 -29.58 -1.36 6.79
N LEU A 271 -30.07 -1.90 5.68
CA LEU A 271 -31.08 -2.97 5.67
C LEU A 271 -30.78 -4.04 4.60
N PRO A 272 -31.08 -5.33 4.89
CA PRO A 272 -31.07 -6.39 3.89
C PRO A 272 -32.06 -6.10 2.76
N VAL A 273 -31.66 -6.39 1.52
CA VAL A 273 -32.49 -6.13 0.34
C VAL A 273 -32.48 -7.33 -0.61
N MET A 274 -33.53 -7.43 -1.40
CA MET A 274 -33.57 -8.32 -2.55
C MET A 274 -33.53 -7.50 -3.84
N PRO A 275 -33.26 -8.11 -5.01
CA PRO A 275 -33.33 -7.41 -6.30
C PRO A 275 -34.70 -6.78 -6.56
N TYR A 276 -35.75 -7.27 -5.90
CA TYR A 276 -37.11 -6.74 -5.94
C TYR A 276 -37.43 -5.75 -4.80
N GLY A 277 -36.41 -5.25 -4.08
CA GLY A 277 -36.52 -4.26 -3.01
C GLY A 277 -36.47 -4.84 -1.60
N LEU A 278 -36.77 -3.99 -0.62
CA LEU A 278 -36.89 -4.41 0.78
C LEU A 278 -38.03 -5.41 0.93
N THR A 279 -37.84 -6.43 1.76
CA THR A 279 -38.92 -7.30 2.22
C THR A 279 -39.89 -6.50 3.11
N ASN A 280 -41.02 -7.11 3.48
CA ASN A 280 -41.97 -6.46 4.40
C ASN A 280 -41.31 -6.09 5.74
N ASP A 281 -40.42 -6.94 6.26
CA ASP A 281 -39.73 -6.67 7.51
C ASP A 281 -38.81 -5.45 7.40
N GLY A 282 -38.02 -5.34 6.32
CA GLY A 282 -37.22 -4.15 6.05
C GLY A 282 -38.07 -2.89 5.86
N LEU A 283 -39.21 -3.00 5.14
CA LEU A 283 -40.15 -1.89 4.98
C LEU A 283 -40.77 -1.45 6.31
N ASN A 284 -41.05 -2.37 7.23
CA ASN A 284 -41.60 -2.04 8.54
C ASN A 284 -40.65 -1.15 9.35
N VAL A 285 -39.33 -1.31 9.20
CA VAL A 285 -38.33 -0.43 9.83
C VAL A 285 -38.51 1.02 9.34
N ILE A 286 -38.55 1.21 8.02
CA ILE A 286 -38.71 2.55 7.42
C ILE A 286 -40.08 3.15 7.73
N GLN A 287 -41.15 2.35 7.67
CA GLN A 287 -42.49 2.80 8.02
C GLN A 287 -42.60 3.22 9.48
N SER A 288 -41.95 2.49 10.39
CA SER A 288 -41.87 2.87 11.80
C SER A 288 -41.16 4.22 11.97
N ALA A 289 -40.04 4.43 11.30
CA ALA A 289 -39.31 5.71 11.35
C ALA A 289 -40.18 6.88 10.85
N ILE A 290 -40.84 6.72 9.70
CA ILE A 290 -41.77 7.73 9.15
C ILE A 290 -42.94 8.00 10.12
N LYS A 291 -43.54 6.95 10.68
CA LYS A 291 -44.66 7.04 11.63
C LYS A 291 -44.32 7.87 12.87
N HIS A 292 -43.06 7.86 13.30
CA HIS A 292 -42.58 8.60 14.48
C HIS A 292 -41.85 9.89 14.14
N ASP A 293 -42.00 10.40 12.90
CA ASP A 293 -41.38 11.64 12.45
C ASP A 293 -39.85 11.66 12.54
N VAL A 294 -39.20 10.51 12.35
CA VAL A 294 -37.75 10.44 12.20
C VAL A 294 -37.37 11.11 10.88
N ASP A 295 -36.49 12.10 10.96
CA ASP A 295 -35.90 12.79 9.82
C ASP A 295 -34.81 11.91 9.22
N LEU A 296 -35.21 11.03 8.28
CA LEU A 296 -34.33 10.07 7.64
C LEU A 296 -33.50 10.73 6.54
N ASN A 297 -32.18 10.67 6.69
CA ASN A 297 -31.24 11.13 5.68
C ASN A 297 -31.02 10.07 4.60
N SER A 298 -30.89 8.80 4.99
CA SER A 298 -30.63 7.72 4.04
C SER A 298 -31.28 6.38 4.37
N VAL A 299 -31.56 5.62 3.31
CA VAL A 299 -31.89 4.19 3.35
C VAL A 299 -30.82 3.47 2.54
N ASN A 300 -29.87 2.88 3.26
CA ASN A 300 -28.76 2.11 2.74
C ASN A 300 -29.16 0.64 2.59
N ILE A 301 -29.03 0.10 1.39
CA ILE A 301 -29.39 -1.29 1.12
C ILE A 301 -28.15 -2.16 0.91
N MET A 302 -28.15 -3.29 1.59
CA MET A 302 -27.09 -4.30 1.49
C MET A 302 -27.30 -5.15 0.25
N THR A 303 -26.70 -4.75 -0.87
CA THR A 303 -26.82 -5.42 -2.18
C THR A 303 -25.85 -6.60 -2.27
N MET A 304 -26.06 -7.57 -1.39
CA MET A 304 -25.22 -8.75 -1.16
C MET A 304 -26.09 -9.91 -0.68
N ASP A 305 -25.54 -11.13 -0.75
CA ASP A 305 -26.11 -12.34 -0.15
C ASP A 305 -27.59 -12.59 -0.47
N TYR A 306 -27.93 -12.54 -1.76
CA TYR A 306 -29.30 -12.68 -2.22
C TYR A 306 -29.83 -14.12 -2.07
N GLY A 307 -28.96 -15.11 -1.95
CA GLY A 307 -29.36 -16.51 -1.72
C GLY A 307 -30.00 -17.18 -2.94
N GLN A 308 -29.91 -16.59 -4.13
CA GLN A 308 -30.51 -17.11 -5.37
C GLN A 308 -29.44 -17.76 -6.27
N GLN A 309 -29.82 -18.79 -7.04
CA GLN A 309 -28.87 -19.48 -7.92
C GLN A 309 -28.47 -18.60 -9.12
N THR A 310 -27.17 -18.28 -9.19
CA THR A 310 -26.47 -17.62 -10.30
C THR A 310 -27.00 -16.25 -10.67
N GLN A 311 -26.45 -15.22 -10.03
CA GLN A 311 -26.87 -13.83 -10.22
C GLN A 311 -25.73 -12.95 -10.75
N GLN A 312 -26.06 -12.11 -11.74
CA GLN A 312 -25.18 -11.02 -12.18
C GLN A 312 -25.22 -9.91 -11.12
N MET A 313 -24.24 -9.91 -10.21
CA MET A 313 -24.28 -9.10 -8.99
C MET A 313 -24.42 -7.58 -9.23
N GLY A 314 -23.81 -7.04 -10.30
CA GLY A 314 -23.96 -5.63 -10.65
C GLY A 314 -25.39 -5.26 -11.04
N GLN A 315 -26.01 -6.05 -11.91
CA GLN A 315 -27.42 -5.86 -12.29
C GLN A 315 -28.37 -6.05 -11.12
N ALA A 316 -28.10 -7.04 -10.26
CA ALA A 316 -28.88 -7.30 -9.05
C ALA A 316 -28.92 -6.10 -8.09
N ALA A 317 -27.77 -5.45 -7.88
CA ALA A 317 -27.68 -4.25 -7.08
C ALA A 317 -28.49 -3.10 -7.71
N ILE A 318 -28.39 -2.92 -9.03
CA ILE A 318 -29.15 -1.91 -9.78
C ILE A 318 -30.67 -2.17 -9.68
N ASP A 319 -31.10 -3.42 -9.81
CA ASP A 319 -32.50 -3.80 -9.69
C ASP A 319 -33.03 -3.54 -8.27
N ALA A 320 -32.24 -3.87 -7.24
CA ALA A 320 -32.56 -3.59 -5.84
C ALA A 320 -32.73 -2.07 -5.60
N ILE A 321 -31.81 -1.26 -6.14
CA ILE A 321 -31.89 0.20 -6.06
C ILE A 321 -33.17 0.74 -6.71
N ASN A 322 -33.48 0.31 -7.94
CA ASN A 322 -34.68 0.75 -8.64
C ASN A 322 -35.97 0.35 -7.88
N SER A 323 -35.97 -0.85 -7.32
CA SER A 323 -37.08 -1.35 -6.51
C SER A 323 -37.25 -0.54 -5.22
N LEU A 324 -36.15 -0.26 -4.50
CA LEU A 324 -36.16 0.62 -3.33
C LEU A 324 -36.66 2.01 -3.69
N HIS A 325 -36.20 2.60 -4.79
CA HIS A 325 -36.67 3.89 -5.26
C HIS A 325 -38.20 3.90 -5.45
N GLY A 326 -38.76 2.86 -6.07
CA GLY A 326 -40.21 2.70 -6.19
C GLY A 326 -40.93 2.58 -4.85
N GLN A 327 -40.36 1.83 -3.90
CA GLN A 327 -40.90 1.71 -2.55
C GLN A 327 -40.89 3.05 -1.79
N LEU A 328 -39.78 3.78 -1.82
CA LEU A 328 -39.65 5.10 -1.18
C LEU A 328 -40.55 6.14 -1.87
N THR A 329 -40.67 6.12 -3.19
CA THR A 329 -41.62 6.97 -3.94
C THR A 329 -43.05 6.78 -3.46
N ASN A 330 -43.45 5.55 -3.17
CA ASN A 330 -44.78 5.27 -2.63
C ASN A 330 -44.93 5.74 -1.17
N LEU A 331 -43.92 5.51 -0.33
CA LEU A 331 -43.94 5.91 1.08
C LEU A 331 -43.94 7.43 1.27
N TYR A 332 -43.18 8.16 0.45
CA TYR A 332 -43.02 9.61 0.52
C TYR A 332 -43.85 10.38 -0.50
N LYS A 333 -44.87 9.73 -1.08
CA LYS A 333 -45.68 10.28 -2.16
C LYS A 333 -46.26 11.66 -1.79
N GLY A 334 -45.82 12.68 -2.51
CA GLY A 334 -46.28 14.07 -2.31
C GLY A 334 -45.57 14.84 -1.19
N THR A 335 -44.59 14.24 -0.53
CA THR A 335 -43.83 14.84 0.59
C THR A 335 -42.48 15.38 0.15
N ILE A 336 -41.73 14.63 -0.67
CA ILE A 336 -40.43 15.04 -1.21
C ILE A 336 -40.35 14.79 -2.72
N LYS A 337 -39.40 15.45 -3.39
CA LYS A 337 -39.21 15.32 -4.84
C LYS A 337 -38.49 14.00 -5.16
N ASP A 338 -38.76 13.45 -6.35
CA ASP A 338 -38.11 12.25 -6.88
C ASP A 338 -36.57 12.34 -6.81
N SER A 339 -35.99 13.47 -7.20
CA SER A 339 -34.55 13.73 -7.11
C SER A 339 -33.99 13.67 -5.69
N ASP A 340 -34.82 13.98 -4.67
CA ASP A 340 -34.41 13.89 -3.27
C ASP A 340 -34.57 12.46 -2.75
N ILE A 341 -35.50 11.67 -3.28
CA ILE A 341 -35.61 10.23 -3.03
C ILE A 341 -34.35 9.51 -3.51
N TRP A 342 -33.86 9.83 -4.72
CA TRP A 342 -32.58 9.28 -5.21
C TRP A 342 -31.41 9.59 -4.25
N LYS A 343 -31.33 10.82 -3.73
CA LYS A 343 -30.31 11.19 -2.74
C LYS A 343 -30.49 10.51 -1.38
N MET A 344 -31.69 10.08 -1.02
CA MET A 344 -31.91 9.28 0.19
C MET A 344 -31.41 7.85 0.03
N ILE A 345 -31.21 7.35 -1.19
CA ILE A 345 -30.72 5.99 -1.39
C ILE A 345 -29.23 5.96 -1.11
N ALA A 346 -28.83 4.92 -0.38
CA ALA A 346 -27.46 4.50 -0.23
C ALA A 346 -27.33 3.02 -0.60
N VAL A 347 -26.15 2.58 -1.04
CA VAL A 347 -25.93 1.20 -1.49
C VAL A 347 -24.62 0.64 -0.97
N THR A 348 -24.69 -0.55 -0.36
CA THR A 348 -23.54 -1.27 0.18
C THR A 348 -23.48 -2.66 -0.44
N PRO A 349 -22.65 -2.91 -1.47
CA PRO A 349 -22.30 -4.27 -1.89
C PRO A 349 -21.24 -4.88 -0.97
N MET A 350 -21.23 -6.20 -0.86
CA MET A 350 -20.07 -6.95 -0.36
C MET A 350 -19.13 -7.21 -1.53
N ILE A 351 -17.95 -6.59 -1.51
CA ILE A 351 -17.01 -6.67 -2.65
C ILE A 351 -16.40 -8.06 -2.78
N GLY A 352 -16.05 -8.49 -4.00
CA GLY A 352 -15.48 -9.82 -4.21
C GLY A 352 -16.43 -10.95 -3.83
N LYS A 353 -15.91 -12.02 -3.21
CA LYS A 353 -16.71 -13.19 -2.81
C LYS A 353 -17.66 -12.86 -1.68
N ASN A 354 -18.94 -13.19 -1.86
CA ASN A 354 -19.98 -13.03 -0.84
C ASN A 354 -20.11 -14.32 -0.02
N ASP A 355 -20.78 -14.26 1.13
CA ASP A 355 -20.98 -15.41 2.02
C ASP A 355 -21.86 -16.49 1.36
N THR A 356 -22.76 -16.06 0.48
CA THR A 356 -23.58 -16.94 -0.34
C THR A 356 -22.79 -17.60 -1.46
N GLN A 357 -22.91 -18.92 -1.56
CA GLN A 357 -22.21 -19.70 -2.59
C GLN A 357 -22.60 -19.25 -4.01
N ASN A 358 -21.58 -19.01 -4.84
CA ASN A 358 -21.65 -18.54 -6.24
C ASN A 358 -21.94 -17.04 -6.43
N GLU A 359 -22.03 -16.25 -5.37
CA GLU A 359 -22.15 -14.79 -5.48
C GLU A 359 -20.76 -14.15 -5.48
N THR A 360 -20.51 -13.25 -6.44
CA THR A 360 -19.23 -12.56 -6.56
C THR A 360 -19.43 -11.17 -7.14
N PHE A 361 -19.22 -10.15 -6.31
CA PHE A 361 -19.27 -8.76 -6.74
C PHE A 361 -17.91 -8.33 -7.29
N THR A 362 -17.74 -8.37 -8.61
CA THR A 362 -16.46 -8.07 -9.25
C THR A 362 -16.20 -6.56 -9.35
N LEU A 363 -14.96 -6.18 -9.66
CA LEU A 363 -14.62 -4.78 -9.94
C LEU A 363 -15.42 -4.21 -11.15
N ASN A 364 -15.83 -5.06 -12.10
CA ASN A 364 -16.71 -4.63 -13.19
C ASN A 364 -18.14 -4.33 -12.69
N ASN A 365 -18.65 -5.12 -11.74
CA ASN A 365 -19.94 -4.81 -11.12
C ASN A 365 -19.87 -3.52 -10.31
N ALA A 366 -18.75 -3.26 -9.65
CA ALA A 366 -18.51 -1.98 -8.98
C ALA A 366 -18.57 -0.80 -9.94
N LYS A 367 -18.02 -0.94 -11.15
CA LYS A 367 -18.07 0.08 -12.21
C LYS A 367 -19.48 0.32 -12.74
N GLU A 368 -20.24 -0.75 -12.99
CA GLU A 368 -21.65 -0.68 -13.38
C GLU A 368 -22.47 0.07 -12.31
N LEU A 369 -22.30 -0.30 -11.05
CA LEU A 369 -22.97 0.34 -9.91
C LEU A 369 -22.58 1.81 -9.78
N PHE A 370 -21.28 2.13 -9.88
CA PHE A 370 -20.78 3.49 -9.78
C PHE A 370 -21.41 4.40 -10.83
N GLN A 371 -21.48 3.97 -12.09
CA GLN A 371 -22.08 4.78 -13.16
C GLN A 371 -23.56 4.98 -12.94
N PHE A 372 -24.29 3.89 -12.64
CA PHE A 372 -25.71 3.99 -12.36
C PHE A 372 -25.98 4.95 -11.19
N ALA A 373 -25.19 4.86 -10.12
CA ALA A 373 -25.31 5.74 -8.96
C ALA A 373 -25.06 7.21 -9.32
N LYS A 374 -24.05 7.51 -10.15
CA LYS A 374 -23.79 8.87 -10.64
C LYS A 374 -24.93 9.38 -11.53
N GLU A 375 -25.40 8.57 -12.48
CA GLU A 375 -26.48 8.93 -13.41
C GLU A 375 -27.79 9.26 -12.67
N LYS A 376 -28.09 8.53 -11.60
CA LYS A 376 -29.30 8.75 -10.79
C LYS A 376 -29.14 9.80 -9.71
N GLY A 377 -27.91 10.16 -9.34
CA GLY A 377 -27.65 11.07 -8.22
C GLY A 377 -27.94 10.41 -6.86
N ILE A 378 -27.52 9.16 -6.70
CA ILE A 378 -27.61 8.41 -5.42
C ILE A 378 -26.80 9.16 -4.35
N GLY A 379 -27.27 9.15 -3.09
CA GLY A 379 -26.63 9.91 -2.02
C GLY A 379 -25.31 9.29 -1.54
N GLU A 380 -25.26 7.97 -1.41
CA GLU A 380 -24.08 7.29 -0.89
C GLU A 380 -23.81 5.95 -1.59
N ILE A 381 -22.54 5.69 -1.88
CA ILE A 381 -22.02 4.35 -2.13
C ILE A 381 -21.19 3.96 -0.91
N SER A 382 -21.30 2.71 -0.47
CA SER A 382 -20.42 2.12 0.53
C SER A 382 -19.93 0.77 0.03
N MET A 383 -19.32 -0.02 0.90
CA MET A 383 -19.00 -1.41 0.64
C MET A 383 -18.66 -2.14 1.94
N TRP A 384 -18.92 -3.45 1.96
CA TRP A 384 -18.39 -4.37 2.96
C TRP A 384 -17.17 -5.11 2.38
N SER A 385 -15.93 -4.79 2.78
CA SER A 385 -15.49 -3.76 3.73
C SER A 385 -14.05 -3.30 3.41
N VAL A 386 -13.53 -2.31 4.12
CA VAL A 386 -12.15 -1.81 4.01
C VAL A 386 -11.11 -2.94 4.14
N TYR A 387 -11.32 -3.91 5.04
CA TYR A 387 -10.39 -5.04 5.21
C TYR A 387 -10.40 -6.03 4.05
N ARG A 388 -11.52 -6.09 3.34
CA ARG A 388 -11.72 -6.99 2.21
C ARG A 388 -11.24 -6.41 0.89
N ASP A 389 -10.92 -5.11 0.82
CA ASP A 389 -10.43 -4.46 -0.39
C ASP A 389 -8.93 -4.75 -0.64
N LYS A 390 -8.62 -6.04 -0.67
CA LYS A 390 -7.28 -6.60 -0.87
C LYS A 390 -7.32 -7.76 -1.84
N LYS A 391 -6.22 -7.93 -2.55
CA LYS A 391 -5.96 -9.07 -3.40
C LYS A 391 -5.89 -10.36 -2.58
N ALA A 392 -6.55 -11.41 -3.05
CA ALA A 392 -6.36 -12.74 -2.48
C ALA A 392 -5.05 -13.34 -3.00
N THR A 393 -4.08 -13.56 -2.11
CA THR A 393 -2.78 -14.15 -2.46
C THR A 393 -2.64 -15.58 -1.96
N GLU A 394 -3.31 -15.90 -0.85
CA GLU A 394 -3.25 -17.22 -0.23
C GLU A 394 -4.29 -18.18 -0.79
N SER A 395 -3.96 -19.47 -0.87
CA SER A 395 -4.84 -20.50 -1.45
C SER A 395 -6.17 -20.64 -0.71
N TRP A 396 -6.22 -20.34 0.59
CA TRP A 396 -7.44 -20.36 1.40
C TRP A 396 -8.28 -19.08 1.26
N GLN A 397 -7.71 -17.98 0.76
CA GLN A 397 -8.44 -16.75 0.43
C GLN A 397 -9.06 -16.84 -0.97
N ILE A 398 -8.32 -17.39 -1.94
CA ILE A 398 -8.74 -17.40 -3.35
C ILE A 398 -10.05 -18.15 -3.52
N GLY A 399 -11.06 -17.43 -4.02
CA GLY A 399 -12.39 -17.96 -4.27
C GLY A 399 -13.28 -18.11 -3.04
N GLN A 400 -12.83 -17.67 -1.86
CA GLN A 400 -13.57 -17.73 -0.59
C GLN A 400 -13.96 -16.33 -0.12
N ALA A 401 -15.06 -16.24 0.64
CA ALA A 401 -15.37 -15.05 1.41
C ALA A 401 -14.52 -15.05 2.68
N THR A 402 -13.68 -14.04 2.84
CA THR A 402 -12.88 -13.83 4.06
C THR A 402 -13.04 -12.39 4.53
N GLY A 403 -12.73 -12.13 5.81
CA GLY A 403 -12.75 -10.77 6.36
C GLY A 403 -11.56 -9.91 5.90
N ASP A 404 -10.47 -10.52 5.45
CA ASP A 404 -9.17 -9.89 5.21
C ASP A 404 -8.77 -9.81 3.72
N ALA A 405 -9.58 -10.33 2.81
CA ALA A 405 -9.35 -10.27 1.37
C ALA A 405 -10.67 -10.38 0.58
N SER A 406 -10.64 -9.90 -0.66
CA SER A 406 -11.81 -9.92 -1.55
C SER A 406 -12.16 -11.33 -2.05
N GLY A 407 -11.27 -12.31 -1.85
CA GLY A 407 -11.34 -13.61 -2.49
C GLY A 407 -11.03 -13.60 -3.99
N LEU A 408 -10.64 -12.45 -4.56
CA LEU A 408 -10.27 -12.30 -5.97
C LEU A 408 -8.74 -12.24 -6.14
N PRO A 409 -8.13 -13.15 -6.92
CA PRO A 409 -6.68 -13.12 -7.19
C PRO A 409 -6.29 -12.12 -8.29
N ASP A 410 -7.26 -11.58 -9.03
CA ASP A 410 -7.03 -10.70 -10.19
C ASP A 410 -7.48 -9.26 -9.93
N VAL A 411 -7.49 -8.83 -8.67
CA VAL A 411 -7.74 -7.44 -8.26
C VAL A 411 -6.54 -6.91 -7.49
N ASP A 412 -6.22 -5.62 -7.66
CA ASP A 412 -5.16 -4.96 -6.90
C ASP A 412 -5.70 -4.45 -5.56
N ASP A 413 -4.82 -4.25 -4.59
CA ASP A 413 -5.19 -3.71 -3.28
C ASP A 413 -5.80 -2.30 -3.40
N GLY A 414 -6.90 -2.08 -2.69
CA GLY A 414 -7.63 -0.82 -2.67
C GLY A 414 -8.40 -0.51 -3.96
N ALA A 415 -8.53 -1.46 -4.90
CA ALA A 415 -9.10 -1.17 -6.22
C ALA A 415 -10.58 -0.74 -6.15
N PHE A 416 -11.37 -1.31 -5.24
CA PHE A 416 -12.77 -0.93 -5.08
C PHE A 416 -12.89 0.46 -4.46
N SER A 417 -12.11 0.76 -3.42
CA SER A 417 -12.09 2.10 -2.81
C SER A 417 -11.55 3.17 -3.74
N LYS A 418 -10.50 2.91 -4.53
CA LYS A 418 -10.00 3.87 -5.53
C LYS A 418 -11.06 4.22 -6.57
N LEU A 419 -11.89 3.25 -6.96
CA LEU A 419 -13.02 3.47 -7.85
C LEU A 419 -14.10 4.31 -7.18
N PHE A 420 -14.59 3.87 -6.01
CA PHE A 420 -15.73 4.49 -5.36
C PHE A 420 -15.39 5.83 -4.69
N SER A 421 -14.15 6.08 -4.27
CA SER A 421 -13.74 7.35 -3.67
C SER A 421 -13.92 8.55 -4.60
N ALA A 422 -13.91 8.32 -5.92
CA ALA A 422 -14.24 9.34 -6.90
C ALA A 422 -15.69 9.84 -6.82
N PHE A 423 -16.60 9.06 -6.21
CA PHE A 423 -18.01 9.41 -6.03
C PHE A 423 -18.20 10.66 -5.15
N ASN A 424 -17.21 10.95 -4.28
CA ASN A 424 -17.15 12.16 -3.47
C ASN A 424 -17.05 13.45 -4.30
N SER A 425 -16.76 13.34 -5.60
CA SER A 425 -16.45 14.47 -6.48
C SER A 425 -17.32 14.47 -7.73
N SER A 426 -17.44 15.64 -8.36
CA SER A 426 -18.07 15.76 -9.68
C SER A 426 -17.21 15.21 -10.82
N THR A 427 -16.02 14.69 -10.53
CA THR A 427 -15.06 14.18 -11.52
C THR A 427 -15.66 13.00 -12.27
N GLU A 428 -15.64 13.06 -13.61
CA GLU A 428 -15.90 11.89 -14.43
C GLU A 428 -14.69 10.98 -14.38
N ILE A 429 -14.89 9.75 -13.88
CA ILE A 429 -13.89 8.70 -13.95
C ILE A 429 -14.22 7.75 -15.09
N ASP A 430 -13.15 7.28 -15.72
CA ASP A 430 -13.26 6.31 -16.79
C ASP A 430 -13.54 4.92 -16.24
N VAL A 431 -14.66 4.34 -16.65
CA VAL A 431 -15.02 2.97 -16.25
C VAL A 431 -15.24 2.05 -17.45
N ILE A 432 -15.18 2.62 -18.66
CA ILE A 432 -15.44 1.85 -19.87
C ILE A 432 -14.13 1.12 -20.16
N ALA A 433 -14.22 -0.19 -20.31
CA ALA A 433 -13.04 -0.98 -20.63
C ALA A 433 -12.65 -0.82 -22.10
N PRO A 434 -11.35 -0.90 -22.43
CA PRO A 434 -10.91 -0.98 -23.80
C PRO A 434 -11.54 -2.14 -24.56
N THR A 435 -11.66 -2.00 -25.89
CA THR A 435 -12.03 -3.13 -26.74
C THR A 435 -11.00 -4.25 -26.63
N ALA A 436 -11.41 -5.51 -26.86
CA ALA A 436 -10.45 -6.61 -26.91
C ALA A 436 -9.42 -6.37 -28.03
N PRO A 437 -8.12 -6.62 -27.78
CA PRO A 437 -7.12 -6.63 -28.86
C PRO A 437 -7.54 -7.64 -29.92
N SER A 438 -7.37 -7.30 -31.19
CA SER A 438 -7.82 -8.15 -32.30
C SER A 438 -6.65 -8.62 -33.16
N ASN A 439 -6.86 -9.69 -33.94
CA ASN A 439 -5.87 -10.23 -34.87
C ASN A 439 -4.51 -10.53 -34.20
N LEU A 440 -4.56 -11.10 -33.00
CA LEU A 440 -3.37 -11.67 -32.36
C LEU A 440 -2.80 -12.74 -33.29
N ARG A 441 -1.50 -12.66 -33.55
CA ARG A 441 -0.74 -13.57 -34.41
C ARG A 441 0.70 -13.68 -33.93
N SER A 442 1.34 -14.78 -34.29
CA SER A 442 2.79 -14.96 -34.09
C SER A 442 3.54 -14.58 -35.37
N VAL A 443 4.59 -13.78 -35.25
CA VAL A 443 5.38 -13.23 -36.37
C VAL A 443 6.66 -14.04 -36.61
N SER A 444 7.30 -14.54 -35.55
CA SER A 444 8.48 -15.40 -35.63
C SER A 444 8.47 -16.48 -34.54
N LYS A 445 9.11 -17.61 -34.84
CA LYS A 445 9.14 -18.81 -33.98
C LYS A 445 10.54 -19.45 -34.04
N THR A 446 11.29 -19.34 -32.95
CA THR A 446 12.58 -20.02 -32.74
C THR A 446 12.54 -20.66 -31.35
N THR A 447 13.53 -20.38 -30.49
CA THR A 447 13.46 -20.56 -29.04
C THR A 447 12.77 -19.38 -28.33
N THR A 448 12.37 -18.35 -29.09
CA THR A 448 11.50 -17.26 -28.66
C THR A 448 10.22 -17.23 -29.51
N VAL A 449 9.17 -16.60 -28.98
CA VAL A 449 7.90 -16.36 -29.68
C VAL A 449 7.63 -14.87 -29.74
N GLU A 450 7.54 -14.34 -30.96
CA GLU A 450 7.16 -12.96 -31.21
C GLU A 450 5.67 -12.88 -31.55
N LEU A 451 4.95 -12.04 -30.83
CA LEU A 451 3.51 -11.80 -30.96
C LEU A 451 3.25 -10.38 -31.46
N GLN A 452 2.23 -10.24 -32.30
CA GLN A 452 1.71 -8.97 -32.76
C GLN A 452 0.18 -9.00 -32.82
N TRP A 453 -0.46 -7.87 -32.60
CA TRP A 453 -1.92 -7.70 -32.67
C TRP A 453 -2.29 -6.31 -33.18
N GLU A 454 -3.58 -6.08 -33.42
CA GLU A 454 -4.12 -4.75 -33.70
C GLU A 454 -4.57 -4.06 -32.41
N ALA A 455 -4.39 -2.74 -32.39
CA ALA A 455 -4.63 -1.94 -31.21
C ALA A 455 -6.10 -1.96 -30.76
N SER A 456 -6.29 -1.93 -29.45
CA SER A 456 -7.59 -1.66 -28.82
C SER A 456 -7.93 -0.18 -28.88
N THR A 457 -9.23 0.13 -28.83
CA THR A 457 -9.76 1.49 -28.67
C THR A 457 -10.43 1.63 -27.32
N ASP A 458 -10.43 2.85 -26.81
CA ASP A 458 -11.00 3.23 -25.52
C ASP A 458 -11.46 4.70 -25.59
N ASN A 459 -12.41 5.10 -24.74
CA ASN A 459 -12.96 6.46 -24.69
C ASN A 459 -11.98 7.50 -24.14
N ILE A 460 -11.04 7.12 -23.25
CA ILE A 460 -9.96 8.01 -22.82
C ILE A 460 -8.63 7.56 -23.41
N GLY A 461 -8.32 6.26 -23.33
CA GLY A 461 -7.15 5.71 -23.98
C GLY A 461 -6.59 4.45 -23.32
N VAL A 462 -5.97 3.61 -24.14
CA VAL A 462 -5.31 2.37 -23.69
C VAL A 462 -3.93 2.70 -23.09
N LYS A 463 -3.68 2.23 -21.87
CA LYS A 463 -2.40 2.41 -21.15
C LYS A 463 -1.38 1.35 -21.55
N GLU A 464 -1.76 0.07 -21.54
CA GLU A 464 -0.87 -1.06 -21.85
C GLU A 464 -1.64 -2.33 -22.23
N TYR A 465 -0.91 -3.36 -22.63
CA TYR A 465 -1.40 -4.70 -22.94
C TYR A 465 -0.75 -5.73 -22.01
N GLU A 466 -1.56 -6.62 -21.44
CA GLU A 466 -1.14 -7.77 -20.64
C GLU A 466 -1.07 -9.03 -21.51
N VAL A 467 0.07 -9.72 -21.48
CA VAL A 467 0.32 -10.93 -22.29
C VAL A 467 0.20 -12.16 -21.41
N TYR A 468 -0.63 -13.13 -21.84
CA TYR A 468 -0.86 -14.38 -21.13
C TYR A 468 -0.36 -15.57 -21.96
N ARG A 469 0.42 -16.45 -21.33
CA ARG A 469 0.87 -17.74 -21.85
C ARG A 469 0.27 -18.86 -21.01
N ASP A 470 -0.45 -19.77 -21.65
CA ASP A 470 -1.16 -20.89 -21.00
C ASP A 470 -2.00 -20.45 -19.79
N GLY A 471 -2.68 -19.31 -19.96
CA GLY A 471 -3.53 -18.69 -18.93
C GLY A 471 -2.78 -17.88 -17.87
N LYS A 472 -1.44 -17.84 -17.86
CA LYS A 472 -0.64 -17.07 -16.88
C LYS A 472 -0.04 -15.81 -17.50
N LYS A 473 -0.12 -14.68 -16.80
CA LYS A 473 0.49 -13.41 -17.24
C LYS A 473 2.02 -13.56 -17.27
N VAL A 474 2.64 -13.34 -18.44
CA VAL A 474 4.09 -13.44 -18.65
C VAL A 474 4.78 -12.08 -18.82
N GLY A 475 4.01 -11.02 -19.08
CA GLY A 475 4.55 -9.65 -19.15
C GLY A 475 3.51 -8.61 -19.57
N THR A 476 3.96 -7.37 -19.72
CA THR A 476 3.18 -6.26 -20.28
C THR A 476 3.97 -5.49 -21.33
N THR A 477 3.26 -4.76 -22.19
CA THR A 477 3.85 -3.88 -23.21
C THR A 477 2.92 -2.72 -23.50
N LYS A 478 3.47 -1.54 -23.83
CA LYS A 478 2.69 -0.37 -24.30
C LYS A 478 2.45 -0.39 -25.81
N THR A 479 3.13 -1.27 -26.52
CA THR A 479 3.03 -1.40 -27.99
C THR A 479 2.23 -2.64 -28.35
N THR A 480 1.81 -2.77 -29.60
CA THR A 480 1.06 -3.94 -30.08
C THR A 480 1.96 -5.12 -30.49
N ARG A 481 3.12 -5.24 -29.85
CA ARG A 481 4.11 -6.30 -30.06
C ARG A 481 4.72 -6.75 -28.73
N TYR A 482 4.98 -8.05 -28.61
CA TYR A 482 5.66 -8.64 -27.46
C TYR A 482 6.56 -9.80 -27.90
N GLU A 483 7.74 -9.91 -27.30
CA GLU A 483 8.65 -11.04 -27.49
C GLU A 483 8.74 -11.84 -26.20
N ASP A 484 8.34 -13.11 -26.26
CA ASP A 484 8.42 -14.04 -25.15
C ASP A 484 9.67 -14.92 -25.28
N THR A 485 10.48 -14.95 -24.22
CA THR A 485 11.82 -15.55 -24.19
C THR A 485 11.93 -16.64 -23.13
N GLY A 486 13.00 -17.45 -23.18
CA GLY A 486 13.23 -18.52 -22.21
C GLY A 486 12.27 -19.70 -22.35
N LEU A 487 11.76 -19.94 -23.56
CA LEU A 487 10.84 -21.03 -23.88
C LEU A 487 11.60 -22.33 -24.14
N GLN A 488 10.97 -23.46 -23.80
CA GLN A 488 11.51 -24.76 -24.15
C GLN A 488 11.32 -25.01 -25.65
N ALA A 489 12.32 -25.63 -26.28
CA ALA A 489 12.24 -26.06 -27.68
C ALA A 489 11.15 -27.14 -27.87
N ASN A 490 10.62 -27.23 -29.09
CA ASN A 490 9.58 -28.19 -29.48
C ASN A 490 8.37 -28.27 -28.51
N THR A 491 8.00 -27.14 -27.91
CA THR A 491 6.95 -27.07 -26.89
C THR A 491 5.82 -26.18 -27.38
N LYS A 492 4.58 -26.64 -27.20
CA LYS A 492 3.37 -25.89 -27.56
C LYS A 492 2.98 -24.96 -26.43
N TYR A 493 2.71 -23.70 -26.78
CA TYR A 493 2.24 -22.64 -25.90
C TYR A 493 1.00 -21.97 -26.50
N ASN A 494 0.06 -21.55 -25.66
CA ASN A 494 -1.13 -20.80 -26.08
C ASN A 494 -1.08 -19.37 -25.55
N TYR A 495 -1.38 -18.40 -26.40
CA TYR A 495 -1.29 -16.98 -26.06
C TYR A 495 -2.61 -16.23 -26.22
N THR A 496 -2.89 -15.33 -25.28
CA THR A 496 -3.98 -14.33 -25.36
C THR A 496 -3.49 -12.99 -24.81
N ILE A 497 -4.09 -11.89 -25.28
CA ILE A 497 -3.78 -10.52 -24.84
C ILE A 497 -5.02 -9.85 -24.27
N LYS A 498 -4.85 -9.03 -23.23
CA LYS A 498 -5.86 -8.07 -22.74
C LYS A 498 -5.29 -6.66 -22.80
N ALA A 499 -6.12 -5.67 -23.11
CA ALA A 499 -5.78 -4.26 -23.00
C ALA A 499 -6.22 -3.71 -21.65
N THR A 500 -5.46 -2.78 -21.10
CA THR A 500 -5.74 -2.06 -19.85
C THR A 500 -5.64 -0.56 -20.10
N ASP A 501 -6.57 0.24 -19.60
CA ASP A 501 -6.52 1.71 -19.66
C ASP A 501 -5.84 2.34 -18.43
N ALA A 502 -5.88 3.68 -18.35
CA ALA A 502 -5.32 4.44 -17.23
C ALA A 502 -6.08 4.24 -15.92
N ALA A 503 -7.39 3.97 -15.98
CA ALA A 503 -8.26 3.73 -14.84
C ALA A 503 -8.23 2.27 -14.34
N GLY A 504 -7.50 1.39 -15.03
CA GLY A 504 -7.38 -0.02 -14.69
C GLY A 504 -8.55 -0.88 -15.21
N ASN A 505 -9.37 -0.37 -16.15
CA ASN A 505 -10.35 -1.21 -16.83
C ASN A 505 -9.63 -2.15 -17.80
N LYS A 506 -10.01 -3.45 -17.75
CA LYS A 506 -9.41 -4.50 -18.58
C LYS A 506 -10.40 -4.98 -19.63
N SER A 507 -9.92 -5.13 -20.86
CA SER A 507 -10.70 -5.67 -21.96
C SER A 507 -11.03 -7.16 -21.77
N LYS A 508 -11.95 -7.68 -22.58
CA LYS A 508 -12.03 -9.13 -22.86
C LYS A 508 -10.71 -9.61 -23.49
N SER A 509 -10.41 -10.90 -23.38
CA SER A 509 -9.26 -11.51 -24.06
C SER A 509 -9.40 -11.41 -25.58
N SER A 510 -8.27 -11.27 -26.27
CA SER A 510 -8.16 -11.42 -27.72
C SER A 510 -8.54 -12.82 -28.20
N ASN A 511 -8.47 -13.05 -29.52
CA ASN A 511 -8.37 -14.42 -30.04
C ASN A 511 -7.14 -15.13 -29.46
N GLU A 512 -7.23 -16.46 -29.29
CA GLU A 512 -6.11 -17.29 -28.86
C GLU A 512 -5.22 -17.66 -30.05
N VAL A 513 -3.91 -17.71 -29.81
CA VAL A 513 -2.93 -18.22 -30.78
C VAL A 513 -2.11 -19.34 -30.14
N SER A 514 -2.16 -20.53 -30.74
CA SER A 514 -1.25 -21.63 -30.41
C SER A 514 0.05 -21.55 -31.21
N VAL A 515 1.18 -21.66 -30.53
CA VAL A 515 2.52 -21.65 -31.12
C VAL A 515 3.33 -22.84 -30.59
N THR A 516 3.93 -23.62 -31.48
CA THR A 516 4.97 -24.60 -31.12
C THR A 516 6.33 -24.01 -31.46
N THR A 517 7.22 -23.91 -30.47
CA THR A 517 8.61 -23.48 -30.67
C THR A 517 9.34 -24.47 -31.57
N LYS A 518 10.38 -24.01 -32.27
CA LYS A 518 11.16 -24.91 -33.13
C LYS A 518 11.99 -25.88 -32.29
N GLU A 519 12.41 -26.98 -32.88
CA GLU A 519 13.49 -27.79 -32.34
C GLU A 519 14.77 -26.94 -32.28
N GLU A 520 15.55 -27.14 -31.22
CA GLU A 520 16.84 -26.48 -31.06
C GLU A 520 17.81 -27.06 -32.09
N ASN A 521 18.42 -26.23 -32.94
CA ASN A 521 19.40 -26.70 -33.92
C ASN A 521 20.65 -27.17 -33.16
N PRO A 522 21.02 -28.47 -33.23
CA PRO A 522 22.20 -28.99 -32.54
C PRO A 522 23.49 -28.25 -32.93
N GLU A 523 23.56 -27.66 -34.12
CA GLU A 523 24.74 -26.92 -34.60
C GLU A 523 24.93 -25.53 -33.96
N GLN A 524 24.03 -25.06 -33.10
CA GLN A 524 24.11 -23.70 -32.50
C GLN A 524 24.33 -23.65 -30.98
N ILE A 525 24.63 -24.78 -30.33
CA ILE A 525 24.87 -24.83 -28.87
C ILE A 525 26.26 -24.23 -28.57
N ALA A 526 26.29 -23.14 -27.79
CA ALA A 526 27.55 -22.57 -27.32
C ALA A 526 28.28 -23.53 -26.35
N PRO A 527 29.62 -23.49 -26.27
CA PRO A 527 30.36 -24.31 -25.31
C PRO A 527 29.94 -24.02 -23.87
N THR A 528 30.17 -24.97 -22.95
CA THR A 528 30.04 -24.69 -21.52
C THR A 528 31.06 -23.64 -21.07
N ALA A 529 30.82 -23.00 -19.93
CA ALA A 529 31.84 -22.14 -19.32
C ALA A 529 33.06 -22.97 -18.89
N PRO A 530 34.29 -22.42 -18.98
CA PRO A 530 35.44 -23.00 -18.29
C PRO A 530 35.19 -23.00 -16.78
N THR A 531 35.50 -24.10 -16.10
CA THR A 531 35.35 -24.22 -14.64
C THR A 531 36.73 -24.28 -13.98
N GLY A 532 36.78 -24.15 -12.65
CA GLY A 532 38.04 -24.31 -11.91
C GLY A 532 39.12 -23.26 -12.21
N LEU A 533 38.75 -22.06 -12.67
CA LEU A 533 39.72 -20.99 -12.90
C LEU A 533 40.44 -20.65 -11.59
N GLN A 534 41.76 -20.78 -11.59
CA GLN A 534 42.63 -20.48 -10.45
C GLN A 534 44.02 -20.01 -10.92
N ALA A 535 44.77 -19.37 -10.02
CA ALA A 535 46.18 -19.08 -10.24
C ALA A 535 47.05 -20.19 -9.65
N SER A 536 47.88 -20.82 -10.48
CA SER A 536 48.83 -21.85 -10.05
C SER A 536 50.19 -21.29 -9.64
N GLU A 537 50.57 -20.13 -10.18
CA GLU A 537 51.77 -19.40 -9.79
C GLU A 537 51.54 -17.89 -9.83
N THR A 538 52.15 -17.17 -8.89
CA THR A 538 52.13 -15.70 -8.87
C THR A 538 53.51 -15.18 -8.48
N THR A 539 54.05 -14.28 -9.30
CA THR A 539 55.35 -13.63 -9.09
C THR A 539 55.13 -12.14 -8.79
N THR A 540 56.21 -11.35 -8.79
CA THR A 540 56.12 -9.89 -8.68
C THR A 540 55.59 -9.22 -9.94
N ASN A 541 55.63 -9.90 -11.10
CA ASN A 541 55.25 -9.32 -12.39
C ASN A 541 54.48 -10.28 -13.32
N SER A 542 54.04 -11.44 -12.83
CA SER A 542 53.26 -12.40 -13.61
C SER A 542 52.30 -13.23 -12.78
N VAL A 543 51.24 -13.71 -13.44
CA VAL A 543 50.25 -14.66 -12.90
C VAL A 543 50.03 -15.79 -13.90
N HIS A 544 50.24 -17.04 -13.48
CA HIS A 544 49.93 -18.22 -14.27
C HIS A 544 48.53 -18.73 -13.92
N LEU A 545 47.62 -18.69 -14.89
CA LEU A 545 46.22 -19.08 -14.80
C LEU A 545 46.02 -20.47 -15.38
N ILE A 546 45.22 -21.30 -14.69
CA ILE A 546 44.79 -22.62 -15.16
C ILE A 546 43.28 -22.77 -14.94
N TRP A 547 42.62 -23.55 -15.79
CA TRP A 547 41.20 -23.88 -15.71
C TRP A 547 40.92 -25.28 -16.28
N GLU A 548 39.69 -25.77 -16.11
CA GLU A 548 39.23 -27.04 -16.67
C GLU A 548 38.63 -26.85 -18.06
N GLU A 549 38.74 -27.90 -18.89
CA GLU A 549 38.27 -27.87 -20.28
C GLU A 549 36.74 -27.70 -20.38
N SER A 550 36.29 -26.89 -21.33
CA SER A 550 34.87 -26.71 -21.65
C SER A 550 34.34 -27.80 -22.57
N ILE A 551 33.06 -28.11 -22.47
CA ILE A 551 32.39 -29.09 -23.33
C ILE A 551 31.71 -28.36 -24.48
N SER A 552 31.97 -28.80 -25.72
CA SER A 552 31.24 -28.39 -26.91
C SER A 552 30.91 -29.62 -27.75
N ASN A 553 29.74 -29.62 -28.38
CA ASN A 553 29.35 -30.65 -29.32
C ASN A 553 30.10 -30.57 -30.67
N VAL A 554 30.79 -29.45 -30.94
CA VAL A 554 31.62 -29.24 -32.14
C VAL A 554 33.10 -29.04 -31.83
N GLY A 555 33.49 -29.19 -30.56
CA GLY A 555 34.86 -29.03 -30.08
C GLY A 555 35.24 -27.58 -29.75
N ILE A 556 36.20 -27.42 -28.83
CA ILE A 556 36.72 -26.12 -28.41
C ILE A 556 37.84 -25.68 -29.36
N LYS A 557 37.79 -24.42 -29.80
CA LYS A 557 38.83 -23.78 -30.62
C LYS A 557 39.88 -23.10 -29.75
N GLU A 558 39.45 -22.23 -28.85
CA GLU A 558 40.33 -21.42 -27.99
C GLU A 558 39.55 -20.84 -26.79
N TYR A 559 40.27 -20.26 -25.85
CA TYR A 559 39.75 -19.56 -24.68
C TYR A 559 40.11 -18.08 -24.74
N GLU A 560 39.18 -17.19 -24.40
CA GLU A 560 39.45 -15.75 -24.22
C GLU A 560 39.76 -15.45 -22.76
N ILE A 561 40.89 -14.78 -22.52
CA ILE A 561 41.33 -14.40 -21.18
C ILE A 561 41.05 -12.92 -20.97
N TYR A 562 40.31 -12.61 -19.91
CA TYR A 562 39.94 -11.25 -19.54
C TYR A 562 40.66 -10.85 -18.25
N ARG A 563 41.26 -9.66 -18.26
CA ARG A 563 41.83 -9.00 -17.07
C ARG A 563 41.09 -7.69 -16.83
N ASN A 564 40.56 -7.49 -15.62
CA ASN A 564 39.81 -6.29 -15.23
C ASN A 564 38.68 -5.96 -16.23
N GLY A 565 38.00 -6.99 -16.76
CA GLY A 565 36.92 -6.85 -17.74
C GLY A 565 37.36 -6.65 -19.20
N THR A 566 38.66 -6.53 -19.48
CA THR A 566 39.19 -6.37 -20.85
C THR A 566 39.84 -7.66 -21.34
N LYS A 567 39.54 -8.09 -22.56
CA LYS A 567 40.21 -9.23 -23.20
C LYS A 567 41.68 -8.89 -23.42
N ILE A 568 42.59 -9.68 -22.84
CA ILE A 568 44.04 -9.49 -22.96
C ILE A 568 44.72 -10.50 -23.90
N ALA A 569 44.13 -11.69 -24.06
CA ALA A 569 44.69 -12.74 -24.89
C ALA A 569 43.64 -13.78 -25.30
N THR A 570 44.04 -14.68 -26.20
CA THR A 570 43.41 -16.00 -26.35
C THR A 570 44.43 -17.11 -26.12
N SER A 571 43.97 -18.28 -25.70
CA SER A 571 44.81 -19.48 -25.51
C SER A 571 44.08 -20.72 -26.08
N PRO A 572 44.72 -21.55 -26.92
CA PRO A 572 44.16 -22.84 -27.33
C PRO A 572 44.25 -23.90 -26.22
N SER A 573 44.95 -23.60 -25.11
CA SER A 573 45.16 -24.50 -23.99
C SER A 573 44.34 -24.05 -22.78
N THR A 574 44.21 -24.93 -21.79
CA THR A 574 43.52 -24.65 -20.53
C THR A 574 44.37 -23.89 -19.50
N TYR A 575 45.34 -23.12 -20.00
CA TYR A 575 46.22 -22.29 -19.18
C TYR A 575 46.70 -21.05 -19.96
N TYR A 576 47.13 -20.03 -19.22
CA TYR A 576 47.72 -18.80 -19.76
C TYR A 576 48.58 -18.10 -18.70
N THR A 577 49.75 -17.58 -19.08
CA THR A 577 50.57 -16.73 -18.20
C THR A 577 50.43 -15.28 -18.61
N ASP A 578 49.92 -14.45 -17.70
CA ASP A 578 49.91 -13.00 -17.87
C ASP A 578 51.20 -12.41 -17.30
N GLU A 579 51.98 -11.74 -18.13
CA GLU A 579 53.31 -11.18 -17.79
C GLU A 579 53.28 -9.64 -17.78
N ASN A 580 54.39 -9.03 -17.34
CA ASN A 580 54.57 -7.57 -17.29
C ASN A 580 53.55 -6.85 -16.38
N LEU A 581 53.11 -7.52 -15.31
CA LEU A 581 52.26 -6.96 -14.27
C LEU A 581 53.08 -6.08 -13.32
N LEU A 582 52.38 -5.13 -12.67
CA LEU A 582 52.96 -4.33 -11.60
C LEU A 582 53.01 -5.15 -10.32
N ALA A 583 54.07 -4.97 -9.51
CA ALA A 583 54.17 -5.58 -8.19
C ALA A 583 53.09 -5.04 -7.23
N SER A 584 52.75 -5.83 -6.21
CA SER A 584 51.77 -5.46 -5.18
C SER A 584 50.40 -5.01 -5.71
N THR A 585 50.01 -5.42 -6.92
CA THR A 585 48.82 -4.93 -7.62
C THR A 585 47.79 -6.05 -7.78
N GLU A 586 46.53 -5.75 -7.47
CA GLU A 586 45.41 -6.70 -7.62
C GLU A 586 44.83 -6.66 -9.05
N TYR A 587 44.60 -7.84 -9.61
CA TYR A 587 43.98 -8.05 -10.93
C TYR A 587 42.81 -9.04 -10.81
N ARG A 588 41.74 -8.80 -11.59
CA ARG A 588 40.59 -9.69 -11.73
C ARG A 588 40.67 -10.47 -13.03
N TYR A 589 40.49 -11.79 -12.98
CA TYR A 589 40.52 -12.66 -14.16
C TYR A 589 39.23 -13.46 -14.35
N MET A 590 38.83 -13.59 -15.62
CA MET A 590 37.78 -14.49 -16.10
C MET A 590 38.19 -15.10 -17.43
N VAL A 591 37.65 -16.27 -17.75
CA VAL A 591 37.91 -16.97 -19.01
C VAL A 591 36.59 -17.35 -19.68
N LYS A 592 36.51 -17.24 -21.00
CA LYS A 592 35.41 -17.76 -21.84
C LYS A 592 35.95 -18.75 -22.85
N ALA A 593 35.18 -19.77 -23.21
CA ALA A 593 35.53 -20.70 -24.27
C ALA A 593 34.91 -20.27 -25.59
N ILE A 594 35.61 -20.53 -26.69
CA ILE A 594 35.14 -20.37 -28.06
C ILE A 594 35.19 -21.74 -28.74
N ASP A 595 34.10 -22.17 -29.37
CA ASP A 595 34.08 -23.41 -30.13
C ASP A 595 34.60 -23.25 -31.57
N THR A 596 34.71 -24.36 -32.31
CA THR A 596 35.18 -24.37 -33.70
C THR A 596 34.27 -23.60 -34.68
N GLN A 597 33.04 -23.26 -34.27
CA GLN A 597 32.10 -22.45 -35.04
C GLN A 597 32.08 -20.97 -34.61
N GLY A 598 32.90 -20.59 -33.63
CA GLY A 598 33.02 -19.21 -33.15
C GLY A 598 31.96 -18.80 -32.12
N LYS A 599 31.20 -19.74 -31.54
CA LYS A 599 30.28 -19.44 -30.42
C LYS A 599 31.06 -19.31 -29.13
N VAL A 600 30.66 -18.34 -28.30
CA VAL A 600 31.35 -18.00 -27.05
C VAL A 600 30.49 -18.45 -25.86
N SER A 601 31.10 -19.09 -24.88
CA SER A 601 30.42 -19.48 -23.63
C SER A 601 30.19 -18.28 -22.69
N VAL A 602 29.37 -18.51 -21.65
CA VAL A 602 29.35 -17.61 -20.50
C VAL A 602 30.71 -17.66 -19.76
N ALA A 603 31.03 -16.64 -18.99
CA ALA A 603 32.31 -16.56 -18.29
C ALA A 603 32.44 -17.62 -17.18
N SER A 604 33.69 -18.02 -16.90
CA SER A 604 34.07 -18.77 -15.70
C SER A 604 33.74 -18.01 -14.41
N ASN A 605 34.03 -18.62 -13.26
CA ASN A 605 34.20 -17.88 -12.01
C ASN A 605 35.24 -16.76 -12.19
N GLU A 606 35.05 -15.63 -11.49
CA GLU A 606 36.05 -14.55 -11.40
C GLU A 606 37.02 -14.83 -10.25
N ILE A 607 38.32 -14.66 -10.47
CA ILE A 607 39.34 -14.70 -9.41
C ILE A 607 40.04 -13.35 -9.25
N LYS A 608 40.40 -13.02 -8.01
CA LYS A 608 41.19 -11.83 -7.66
C LYS A 608 42.58 -12.26 -7.22
N ILE A 609 43.62 -11.80 -7.92
CA ILE A 609 45.01 -12.16 -7.65
C ILE A 609 45.84 -10.90 -7.45
N LYS A 610 46.58 -10.83 -6.35
CA LYS A 610 47.55 -9.76 -6.08
C LYS A 610 48.97 -10.26 -6.35
N THR A 611 49.72 -9.57 -7.20
CA THR A 611 51.14 -9.88 -7.45
C THR A 611 51.97 -9.69 -6.19
N LYS A 612 53.07 -10.44 -6.08
CA LYS A 612 53.98 -10.37 -4.92
C LYS A 612 54.63 -8.99 -4.83
N ASP A 613 55.01 -8.62 -3.62
CA ASP A 613 55.79 -7.40 -3.37
C ASP A 613 57.19 -7.53 -3.97
N THR A 614 57.76 -6.41 -4.42
CA THR A 614 59.18 -6.34 -4.76
C THR A 614 60.00 -6.70 -3.51
N PRO A 615 60.97 -7.63 -3.56
CA PRO A 615 61.73 -8.01 -2.38
C PRO A 615 62.40 -6.78 -1.75
N SER A 616 62.07 -6.47 -0.49
CA SER A 616 62.81 -5.48 0.29
C SER A 616 64.17 -6.07 0.68
N SER A 617 65.27 -5.37 0.42
CA SER A 617 66.60 -5.75 0.92
C SER A 617 66.56 -6.01 2.44
N GLU A 618 67.08 -7.16 2.89
CA GLU A 618 67.24 -7.50 4.31
C GLU A 618 68.34 -6.66 4.99
N TYR A 619 69.09 -5.87 4.22
CA TYR A 619 70.21 -5.05 4.68
C TYR A 619 69.77 -3.60 4.84
N LYS A 620 70.21 -2.97 5.93
CA LYS A 620 69.99 -1.55 6.16
C LYS A 620 70.67 -0.72 5.06
N ALA A 621 70.08 0.39 4.66
CA ALA A 621 70.72 1.32 3.73
C ALA A 621 72.05 1.85 4.32
N TRP A 622 73.06 2.02 3.47
CA TRP A 622 74.32 2.65 3.86
C TRP A 622 74.12 4.14 4.18
N ASP A 623 74.74 4.59 5.26
CA ASP A 623 74.72 5.95 5.79
C ASP A 623 76.17 6.45 5.95
N SER A 624 76.50 7.54 5.27
CA SER A 624 77.84 8.12 5.26
C SER A 624 78.32 8.67 6.61
N TYR A 625 77.44 8.80 7.60
CA TYR A 625 77.78 9.27 8.95
C TYR A 625 77.80 8.16 10.01
N ALA A 626 77.38 6.95 9.66
CA ALA A 626 77.31 5.85 10.61
C ALA A 626 78.68 5.22 10.91
N ALA A 627 78.79 4.60 12.09
CA ALA A 627 79.91 3.76 12.45
C ALA A 627 79.64 2.33 11.97
N TYR A 628 80.62 1.71 11.31
CA TYR A 628 80.54 0.34 10.85
C TYR A 628 81.64 -0.51 11.46
N LYS A 629 81.30 -1.72 11.88
CA LYS A 629 82.25 -2.75 12.29
C LYS A 629 82.58 -3.65 11.12
N LYS A 630 83.80 -4.19 11.09
CA LYS A 630 84.19 -5.20 10.11
C LYS A 630 83.15 -6.33 10.06
N GLY A 631 82.63 -6.62 8.88
CA GLY A 631 81.60 -7.62 8.63
C GLY A 631 80.16 -7.08 8.58
N ASP A 632 79.92 -5.82 8.97
CA ASP A 632 78.59 -5.20 8.81
C ASP A 632 78.21 -5.13 7.33
N ARG A 633 76.92 -5.36 7.03
CA ARG A 633 76.39 -5.39 5.67
C ARG A 633 75.31 -4.35 5.48
N VAL A 634 75.39 -3.62 4.38
CA VAL A 634 74.47 -2.54 4.02
C VAL A 634 74.13 -2.59 2.55
N GLU A 635 72.95 -2.07 2.20
CA GLU A 635 72.57 -1.85 0.82
C GLU A 635 72.93 -0.43 0.38
N HIS A 636 73.51 -0.30 -0.80
CA HIS A 636 73.61 0.99 -1.49
C HIS A 636 73.41 0.78 -2.98
N GLN A 637 72.43 1.48 -3.56
CA GLN A 637 72.11 1.43 -4.99
C GLN A 637 71.87 -0.02 -5.51
N GLY A 638 71.13 -0.83 -4.75
CA GLY A 638 70.79 -2.20 -5.13
C GLY A 638 71.94 -3.23 -5.05
N LYS A 639 73.11 -2.83 -4.53
CA LYS A 639 74.24 -3.72 -4.24
C LYS A 639 74.44 -3.86 -2.73
N ILE A 640 74.92 -5.02 -2.32
CA ILE A 640 75.24 -5.28 -0.91
C ILE A 640 76.73 -5.14 -0.69
N TYR A 641 77.09 -4.26 0.23
CA TYR A 641 78.46 -3.99 0.63
C TYR A 641 78.70 -4.58 2.02
N GLU A 642 79.85 -5.24 2.21
CA GLU A 642 80.32 -5.73 3.51
C GLU A 642 81.57 -4.94 3.94
N ALA A 643 81.57 -4.41 5.16
CA ALA A 643 82.67 -3.61 5.68
C ALA A 643 83.91 -4.48 5.89
N VAL A 644 85.04 -4.14 5.26
CA VAL A 644 86.28 -4.94 5.35
C VAL A 644 87.12 -4.60 6.59
N GLN A 645 86.86 -3.44 7.20
CA GLN A 645 87.42 -3.01 8.48
C GLN A 645 86.42 -2.13 9.24
N SER A 646 86.63 -1.96 10.55
CA SER A 646 85.80 -1.06 11.35
C SER A 646 86.21 0.39 11.11
N TYR A 647 85.24 1.29 10.89
CA TYR A 647 85.51 2.71 10.69
C TYR A 647 84.30 3.59 11.07
N GLN A 648 84.54 4.88 11.25
CA GLN A 648 83.51 5.90 11.53
C GLN A 648 83.33 6.78 10.30
N GLY A 649 82.12 6.85 9.74
CA GLY A 649 81.80 7.77 8.65
C GLY A 649 81.78 9.23 9.10
N TYR A 650 82.20 10.14 8.21
CA TYR A 650 82.16 11.60 8.42
C TYR A 650 81.41 12.35 7.30
N GLY A 651 80.56 11.65 6.55
CA GLY A 651 79.68 12.26 5.53
C GLY A 651 80.20 12.25 4.09
N ASP A 652 81.35 11.63 3.81
CA ASP A 652 81.84 11.49 2.43
C ASP A 652 81.08 10.37 1.70
N SER A 653 80.27 10.77 0.73
CA SER A 653 79.45 9.86 -0.08
C SER A 653 80.26 8.87 -0.92
N ASN A 654 81.55 9.10 -1.14
CA ASN A 654 82.40 8.22 -1.94
C ASN A 654 82.98 7.05 -1.15
N TRP A 655 82.86 7.06 0.19
CA TRP A 655 83.49 6.04 1.03
C TRP A 655 82.91 4.65 0.82
N ILE A 656 81.64 4.52 0.42
CA ILE A 656 81.02 3.24 0.08
C ILE A 656 81.73 2.53 -1.09
N PHE A 657 82.43 3.28 -1.95
CA PHE A 657 83.20 2.74 -3.08
C PHE A 657 84.67 2.50 -2.73
N SER A 658 85.12 2.88 -1.53
CA SER A 658 86.49 2.65 -1.10
C SER A 658 86.71 1.16 -0.84
N LEU A 659 87.54 0.53 -1.67
CA LEU A 659 87.91 -0.90 -1.53
C LEU A 659 88.66 -1.19 -0.22
N ALA A 660 89.24 -0.16 0.40
CA ALA A 660 89.84 -0.27 1.71
C ALA A 660 88.81 -0.36 2.85
N LEU A 661 87.56 0.05 2.61
CA LEU A 661 86.49 0.09 3.62
C LEU A 661 85.35 -0.90 3.33
N TRP A 662 85.08 -1.19 2.06
CA TRP A 662 83.97 -2.06 1.65
C TRP A 662 84.35 -3.02 0.52
N LYS A 663 83.73 -4.20 0.53
CA LYS A 663 83.69 -5.11 -0.61
C LYS A 663 82.24 -5.34 -1.02
N VAL A 664 81.97 -5.39 -2.32
CA VAL A 664 80.66 -5.81 -2.84
C VAL A 664 80.55 -7.32 -2.69
N ILE A 665 79.46 -7.79 -2.09
CA ILE A 665 79.21 -9.23 -1.88
C ILE A 665 78.01 -9.76 -2.65
N LYS A 666 77.12 -8.88 -3.13
CA LYS A 666 75.97 -9.25 -3.96
C LYS A 666 75.54 -8.10 -4.85
#